data_AF-U9SSF9-F1
#
_entry.id   AF-U9SSF9-F1
#
_cell.length_a   1.000
_cell.length_b   1.000
_cell.length_c   1.000
_cell.angle_alpha   90.00
_cell.angle_beta   90.00
_cell.angle_gamma   90.00
#
_symmetry.space_group_name_H-M   'P 1'
#
loop_
_entity.id
_entity.type
_entity.pdbx_description
1 polymer ?
#
loop_
_entity_poly.entity_id
_entity_poly.type
_entity_poly.pdbx_seq_one_letter_code
_entity_poly.pdbx_strand_id
1 'polypeptide(L)'
;MTDTANKILKRKSLGRAAFIGSLYNGTRDTFCGTTIFKTKIPNDSINGVDIPNSELLYEYDDLYKEKFDKLDVEAELKLSVLAGLFALEGSGKYLSDVEDGSKTVKGNLIYRMTSFEENLNICRDDVKACISTDGFSNTDATHVVIGIKWGATMIASYECKNMKESDKHQVKEALKSYFEKLSLSITGNGDVDAEKNQLKLMKRFAIKLFGDAVPHNKKFSQSFDEARKIMKEFPSYAKQSNNGKGFPIEYTLYPLSELARQLTINTTVNSLIMEPSEEIILKVDQVFDNLFESKQRLNDLFNDAKYISNLISYKTFDEINKHVQELRLEEAKFRKEFAESLVKIRSGKSNIDELESIMMKFQKGVLSESSITTFIDQYQSLSRRADLVLTLKEKNVEYLGKISTIDNILRKNSKGHVYILIDENIINDGSSPVHNVFQDLYNLNEKSSKFFVADPEICPKIKGPGYPVIHHYVNGKLESDDYYNANKMLFTSNLIKFDPQPHFKPKNNPLEKARLLIPCPQANCSTFCNWRCFKCQHDVEYGYNWHLYCGCGESSIGNCKFKCNGPDHNEGFLSFEFNTLTTLLPSEPPEEINILLLGETGVGKSTFINAFVNYLRFDTLKEAKSGNMEVLISSKFTLTDENYDTQTIKIGNDDPNEQVENVGMSSTQECNSYVFYAAENKLIRLIDTPGIGDTRGLDQDKKNFENILKYISHHRYINGICILLKPNNARLTVVFRFCIQELLSHLHRNAKDNIVFCFTNARGTFYRPGDTLPPLRKQLGDLKERSSVEIKVNHDTIYCFDNESFRFLAAIKKDISFTDADEQNFAESWKKSVEESLRLIQYLVTRQPHEDNLFKQILS
;
A
#
# COMPACT_ATOMS: atom_id res chain seq x y z
N MET A 1 -28.64 -14.58 42.18
CA MET A 1 -27.81 -15.20 43.24
C MET A 1 -28.44 -16.51 43.65
N THR A 2 -27.63 -17.52 43.95
CA THR A 2 -28.05 -18.82 44.47
C THR A 2 -27.53 -19.00 45.90
N ASP A 3 -28.34 -19.54 46.80
CA ASP A 3 -27.91 -19.92 48.16
C ASP A 3 -27.00 -21.16 48.07
N THR A 4 -25.77 -21.04 48.59
CA THR A 4 -24.73 -22.06 48.47
C THR A 4 -24.22 -22.59 49.79
N ALA A 5 -24.89 -22.27 50.91
CA ALA A 5 -24.35 -22.55 52.25
C ALA A 5 -24.02 -24.03 52.52
N ASN A 6 -24.62 -24.97 51.78
CA ASN A 6 -24.42 -26.42 51.91
C ASN A 6 -23.98 -27.11 50.60
N LYS A 7 -23.41 -26.36 49.65
CA LYS A 7 -22.97 -26.89 48.34
C LYS A 7 -21.60 -27.54 48.46
N ILE A 8 -21.42 -28.73 47.88
CA ILE A 8 -20.08 -29.31 47.66
C ILE A 8 -19.43 -28.53 46.51
N LEU A 9 -18.23 -28.01 46.74
CA LEU A 9 -17.49 -27.25 45.74
C LEU A 9 -16.43 -28.11 45.05
N LYS A 10 -16.20 -27.84 43.78
CA LYS A 10 -15.01 -28.26 43.05
C LYS A 10 -14.15 -27.05 42.77
N ARG A 11 -12.85 -27.17 43.02
CA ARG A 11 -11.88 -26.10 42.79
C ARG A 11 -10.63 -26.59 42.06
N LYS A 12 -10.25 -25.96 40.94
CA LYS A 12 -8.94 -26.24 40.35
C LYS A 12 -7.81 -25.85 41.32
N SER A 13 -6.79 -26.71 41.38
CA SER A 13 -5.62 -26.48 42.23
C SER A 13 -4.87 -25.21 41.81
N LEU A 14 -4.66 -25.02 40.50
CA LEU A 14 -3.83 -23.93 39.95
C LEU A 14 -2.44 -23.89 40.61
N GLY A 15 -1.85 -25.08 40.81
CA GLY A 15 -0.55 -25.30 41.42
C GLY A 15 -0.53 -25.30 42.96
N ARG A 16 -1.64 -24.92 43.62
CA ARG A 16 -1.75 -24.91 45.08
C ARG A 16 -1.89 -26.33 45.62
N ALA A 17 -1.15 -26.65 46.68
CA ALA A 17 -1.14 -27.97 47.29
C ALA A 17 -1.85 -28.00 48.65
N ALA A 18 -2.61 -29.06 48.88
CA ALA A 18 -3.33 -29.40 50.10
C ALA A 18 -3.60 -30.91 50.12
N PHE A 19 -3.93 -31.44 51.29
CA PHE A 19 -4.22 -32.85 51.53
C PHE A 19 -5.66 -33.06 52.05
N ILE A 20 -6.18 -34.29 51.96
CA ILE A 20 -7.51 -34.64 52.50
C ILE A 20 -7.59 -34.25 53.97
N GLY A 21 -8.65 -33.54 54.34
CA GLY A 21 -8.86 -32.99 55.68
C GLY A 21 -8.33 -31.57 55.87
N SER A 22 -7.65 -30.97 54.89
CA SER A 22 -7.26 -29.55 54.95
C SER A 22 -8.50 -28.65 54.94
N LEU A 23 -8.48 -27.61 55.76
CA LEU A 23 -9.54 -26.60 55.79
C LEU A 23 -9.37 -25.57 54.68
N TYR A 24 -10.49 -25.09 54.12
CA TYR A 24 -10.55 -24.16 53.01
C TYR A 24 -11.54 -23.02 53.26
N ASN A 25 -11.17 -21.82 52.87
CA ASN A 25 -12.03 -20.64 52.87
C ASN A 25 -12.57 -20.38 51.47
N GLY A 26 -13.83 -20.77 51.23
CA GLY A 26 -14.52 -20.56 49.97
C GLY A 26 -14.84 -19.10 49.61
N THR A 27 -14.77 -18.16 50.56
CA THR A 27 -15.01 -16.73 50.27
C THR A 27 -13.80 -16.06 49.63
N ARG A 28 -12.59 -16.49 50.03
CA ARG A 28 -11.29 -16.01 49.53
C ARG A 28 -10.61 -16.97 48.56
N ASP A 29 -11.17 -18.17 48.40
CA ASP A 29 -10.56 -19.29 47.69
C ASP A 29 -9.13 -19.62 48.16
N THR A 30 -8.92 -19.75 49.47
CA THR A 30 -7.59 -20.02 50.07
C THR A 30 -7.63 -21.19 51.06
N PHE A 31 -6.54 -21.94 51.16
CA PHE A 31 -6.37 -22.96 52.20
C PHE A 31 -6.01 -22.31 53.53
N CYS A 32 -6.63 -22.77 54.63
CA CYS A 32 -6.44 -22.17 55.95
C CYS A 32 -5.18 -22.67 56.69
N GLY A 33 -4.43 -23.62 56.12
CA GLY A 33 -3.22 -24.18 56.72
C GLY A 33 -3.44 -25.13 57.91
N THR A 34 -4.71 -25.40 58.28
CA THR A 34 -5.08 -26.32 59.37
C THR A 34 -5.89 -27.50 58.85
N THR A 35 -6.02 -28.57 59.67
CA THR A 35 -6.81 -29.76 59.34
C THR A 35 -7.95 -29.99 60.32
N ILE A 36 -9.02 -30.65 59.87
CA ILE A 36 -10.17 -31.02 60.71
C ILE A 36 -9.88 -32.25 61.60
N PHE A 37 -8.91 -33.10 61.23
CA PHE A 37 -8.68 -34.37 61.91
C PHE A 37 -7.72 -34.23 63.10
N LYS A 38 -8.08 -34.80 64.26
CA LYS A 38 -7.19 -34.91 65.44
C LYS A 38 -6.31 -36.15 65.43
N THR A 39 -6.74 -37.19 64.71
CA THR A 39 -6.05 -38.49 64.62
C THR A 39 -6.01 -38.94 63.17
N LYS A 40 -5.11 -39.89 62.87
CA LYS A 40 -5.03 -40.49 61.54
C LYS A 40 -6.33 -41.23 61.21
N ILE A 41 -6.90 -40.97 60.03
CA ILE A 41 -8.10 -41.65 59.55
C ILE A 41 -7.80 -43.09 59.09
N PRO A 42 -8.79 -44.01 59.14
CA PRO A 42 -8.62 -45.38 58.66
C PRO A 42 -8.25 -45.42 57.17
N ASN A 43 -7.29 -46.27 56.78
CA ASN A 43 -6.78 -46.30 55.40
C ASN A 43 -7.83 -46.68 54.35
N ASP A 44 -8.82 -47.49 54.72
CA ASP A 44 -9.91 -47.96 53.87
C ASP A 44 -11.05 -46.92 53.72
N SER A 45 -10.94 -45.76 54.37
CA SER A 45 -11.93 -44.67 54.26
C SER A 45 -11.77 -43.80 53.03
N ILE A 46 -10.59 -43.85 52.39
CA ILE A 46 -10.28 -43.15 51.15
C ILE A 46 -10.44 -44.14 49.99
N ASN A 47 -11.41 -43.88 49.12
CA ASN A 47 -11.59 -44.63 47.88
C ASN A 47 -10.73 -43.99 46.79
N GLY A 48 -9.83 -44.75 46.21
CA GLY A 48 -8.96 -44.33 45.10
C GLY A 48 -9.31 -45.05 43.80
N VAL A 49 -9.31 -44.32 42.69
CA VAL A 49 -9.57 -44.85 41.35
C VAL A 49 -8.52 -44.31 40.37
N ASP A 50 -7.86 -45.20 39.63
CA ASP A 50 -7.02 -44.82 38.50
C ASP A 50 -7.89 -44.30 37.34
N ILE A 51 -7.64 -43.07 36.91
CA ILE A 51 -8.35 -42.40 35.81
C ILE A 51 -7.36 -41.77 34.82
N PRO A 52 -6.47 -42.57 34.20
CA PRO A 52 -5.44 -42.06 33.32
C PRO A 52 -6.06 -41.42 32.08
N ASN A 53 -5.81 -40.12 31.91
CA ASN A 53 -6.18 -39.36 30.73
C ASN A 53 -5.06 -38.37 30.41
N SER A 54 -4.77 -38.15 29.14
CA SER A 54 -3.79 -37.16 28.71
C SER A 54 -4.26 -36.48 27.44
N GLU A 55 -4.13 -35.17 27.39
CA GLU A 55 -4.51 -34.36 26.25
C GLU A 55 -3.46 -33.27 25.99
N LEU A 56 -3.32 -32.94 24.72
CA LEU A 56 -2.49 -31.83 24.27
C LEU A 56 -3.37 -30.83 23.55
N LEU A 57 -3.43 -29.62 24.09
CA LEU A 57 -4.22 -28.51 23.59
C LEU A 57 -3.27 -27.41 23.10
N TYR A 58 -3.75 -26.56 22.22
CA TYR A 58 -3.04 -25.35 21.80
C TYR A 58 -3.99 -24.17 21.71
N GLU A 59 -3.44 -22.99 21.92
CA GLU A 59 -4.14 -21.71 21.91
C GLU A 59 -3.25 -20.63 21.29
N TYR A 60 -3.85 -19.68 20.58
CA TYR A 60 -3.13 -18.57 19.95
C TYR A 60 -3.66 -17.21 20.37
N ASP A 61 -4.77 -17.16 21.08
CA ASP A 61 -5.35 -15.95 21.63
C ASP A 61 -5.02 -15.89 23.13
N ASP A 62 -4.47 -14.77 23.59
CA ASP A 62 -3.93 -14.65 24.96
C ASP A 62 -4.92 -14.06 25.97
N LEU A 63 -6.21 -14.03 25.60
CA LEU A 63 -7.33 -13.51 26.41
C LEU A 63 -7.56 -14.34 27.68
N TYR A 64 -8.08 -13.72 28.74
CA TYR A 64 -8.33 -14.42 30.00
C TYR A 64 -9.34 -15.55 29.82
N LYS A 65 -10.42 -15.27 29.08
CA LYS A 65 -11.48 -16.25 28.82
C LYS A 65 -10.92 -17.55 28.24
N GLU A 66 -10.13 -17.47 27.18
CA GLU A 66 -9.53 -18.64 26.52
C GLU A 66 -8.59 -19.39 27.48
N LYS A 67 -7.77 -18.67 28.25
CA LYS A 67 -6.87 -19.32 29.23
C LYS A 67 -7.64 -20.07 30.32
N PHE A 68 -8.70 -19.46 30.85
CA PHE A 68 -9.54 -20.11 31.83
C PHE A 68 -10.22 -21.36 31.26
N ASP A 69 -10.71 -21.29 30.03
CA ASP A 69 -11.39 -22.41 29.38
C ASP A 69 -10.41 -23.57 29.09
N LYS A 70 -9.18 -23.28 28.62
CA LYS A 70 -8.15 -24.34 28.43
C LYS A 70 -7.69 -24.99 29.73
N LEU A 71 -7.66 -24.25 30.83
CA LEU A 71 -7.33 -24.80 32.15
C LEU A 71 -8.55 -25.36 32.89
N ASP A 72 -9.73 -25.33 32.26
CA ASP A 72 -11.01 -25.80 32.83
C ASP A 72 -11.31 -25.12 34.19
N VAL A 73 -11.02 -23.83 34.30
CA VAL A 73 -11.24 -23.05 35.53
C VAL A 73 -12.71 -22.70 35.65
N GLU A 74 -13.33 -23.13 36.74
CA GLU A 74 -14.74 -22.87 37.02
C GLU A 74 -15.03 -21.38 37.23
N ALA A 75 -16.22 -20.95 36.82
CA ALA A 75 -16.64 -19.54 36.75
C ALA A 75 -16.35 -18.74 38.04
N GLU A 76 -16.65 -19.31 39.21
CA GLU A 76 -16.39 -18.67 40.50
C GLU A 76 -14.89 -18.45 40.77
N LEU A 77 -14.05 -19.42 40.43
CA LEU A 77 -12.62 -19.31 40.65
C LEU A 77 -11.98 -18.34 39.65
N LYS A 78 -12.56 -18.17 38.45
CA LYS A 78 -12.15 -17.12 37.50
C LYS A 78 -12.17 -15.74 38.17
N LEU A 79 -13.25 -15.41 38.88
CA LEU A 79 -13.38 -14.14 39.61
C LEU A 79 -12.29 -13.98 40.67
N SER A 80 -11.97 -15.05 41.40
CA SER A 80 -10.92 -15.02 42.43
C SER A 80 -9.53 -14.80 41.86
N VAL A 81 -9.26 -15.37 40.68
CA VAL A 81 -8.02 -15.15 39.94
C VAL A 81 -7.94 -13.71 39.42
N LEU A 82 -9.02 -13.20 38.81
CA LEU A 82 -9.08 -11.80 38.32
C LEU A 82 -8.95 -10.79 39.46
N ALA A 83 -9.55 -11.08 40.62
CA ALA A 83 -9.42 -10.28 41.84
C ALA A 83 -8.02 -10.36 42.47
N GLY A 84 -7.23 -11.39 42.15
CA GLY A 84 -5.95 -11.64 42.81
C GLY A 84 -6.09 -12.06 44.27
N LEU A 85 -7.14 -12.81 44.62
CA LEU A 85 -7.41 -13.25 46.00
C LEU A 85 -6.36 -14.22 46.56
N PHE A 86 -5.63 -14.90 45.69
CA PHE A 86 -4.55 -15.82 46.07
C PHE A 86 -3.41 -15.78 45.05
N ALA A 87 -2.23 -16.21 45.47
CA ALA A 87 -1.07 -16.32 44.59
C ALA A 87 -1.19 -17.54 43.69
N LEU A 88 -0.90 -17.35 42.40
CA LEU A 88 -0.85 -18.41 41.40
C LEU A 88 0.48 -19.17 41.50
N GLU A 89 0.41 -20.50 41.51
CA GLU A 89 1.57 -21.39 41.64
C GLU A 89 1.61 -22.40 40.48
N GLY A 90 2.71 -23.12 40.32
CA GLY A 90 2.84 -24.17 39.29
C GLY A 90 2.34 -23.75 37.90
N SER A 91 1.44 -24.55 37.35
CA SER A 91 0.74 -24.28 36.09
C SER A 91 -0.17 -23.04 36.12
N GLY A 92 -0.71 -22.67 37.28
CA GLY A 92 -1.57 -21.50 37.47
C GLY A 92 -0.88 -20.18 37.11
N LYS A 93 0.45 -20.10 37.20
CA LYS A 93 1.22 -18.90 36.78
C LYS A 93 0.99 -18.51 35.32
N TYR A 94 0.59 -19.46 34.47
CA TYR A 94 0.19 -19.19 33.09
C TYR A 94 -0.93 -18.13 32.98
N LEU A 95 -1.88 -18.10 33.93
CA LEU A 95 -2.98 -17.13 33.95
C LEU A 95 -2.49 -15.69 34.14
N SER A 96 -1.28 -15.50 34.67
CA SER A 96 -0.65 -14.18 34.83
C SER A 96 0.36 -13.84 33.72
N ASP A 97 0.74 -14.81 32.89
CA ASP A 97 1.61 -14.55 31.74
C ASP A 97 0.75 -14.06 30.59
N VAL A 98 0.59 -12.74 30.50
CA VAL A 98 -0.18 -12.09 29.44
C VAL A 98 0.74 -11.38 28.46
N GLU A 99 0.32 -11.25 27.20
CA GLU A 99 1.06 -10.58 26.14
C GLU A 99 1.25 -9.09 26.45
N ASP A 100 2.51 -8.63 26.36
CA ASP A 100 2.89 -7.28 26.79
C ASP A 100 2.36 -6.16 25.88
N GLY A 101 2.07 -6.44 24.61
CA GLY A 101 1.64 -5.44 23.62
C GLY A 101 1.03 -6.08 22.38
N SER A 102 0.15 -5.35 21.68
CA SER A 102 -0.60 -5.87 20.54
C SER A 102 0.30 -6.16 19.33
N LYS A 103 1.52 -5.62 19.23
CA LYS A 103 2.51 -5.94 18.18
C LYS A 103 3.26 -7.26 18.44
N THR A 104 2.70 -8.16 19.25
CA THR A 104 3.30 -9.44 19.58
C THR A 104 2.48 -10.58 18.94
N VAL A 105 3.13 -11.73 18.73
CA VAL A 105 2.45 -12.98 18.38
C VAL A 105 2.79 -13.96 19.48
N LYS A 106 1.76 -14.51 20.11
CA LYS A 106 1.89 -15.48 21.18
C LYS A 106 1.12 -16.75 20.86
N GLY A 107 1.67 -17.89 21.23
CA GLY A 107 0.99 -19.17 21.14
C GLY A 107 1.40 -20.07 22.29
N ASN A 108 0.45 -20.85 22.77
CA ASN A 108 0.58 -21.65 23.97
C ASN A 108 0.27 -23.12 23.65
N LEU A 109 1.17 -24.02 24.02
CA LEU A 109 0.96 -25.46 23.95
C LEU A 109 0.76 -26.00 25.37
N ILE A 110 -0.36 -26.67 25.61
CA ILE A 110 -0.83 -27.07 26.93
C ILE A 110 -0.93 -28.60 26.96
N TYR A 111 -0.11 -29.26 27.77
CA TYR A 111 -0.21 -30.68 28.07
C TYR A 111 -0.90 -30.84 29.42
N ARG A 112 -2.12 -31.39 29.43
CA ARG A 112 -2.84 -31.76 30.65
C ARG A 112 -2.89 -33.29 30.79
N MET A 113 -2.62 -33.77 32.00
CA MET A 113 -2.80 -35.18 32.34
C MET A 113 -3.53 -35.34 33.66
N THR A 114 -4.36 -36.36 33.72
CA THR A 114 -5.05 -36.86 34.90
C THR A 114 -4.61 -38.30 35.10
N SER A 115 -4.41 -38.72 36.34
CA SER A 115 -3.85 -40.03 36.68
C SER A 115 -4.73 -40.80 37.65
N PHE A 116 -5.18 -40.14 38.71
CA PHE A 116 -5.77 -40.78 39.88
C PHE A 116 -6.78 -39.84 40.54
N GLU A 117 -7.83 -40.39 41.11
CA GLU A 117 -8.78 -39.63 41.93
C GLU A 117 -8.98 -40.35 43.26
N GLU A 118 -8.88 -39.60 44.36
CA GLU A 118 -9.18 -40.12 45.69
C GLU A 118 -10.26 -39.29 46.38
N ASN A 119 -11.18 -39.99 47.03
CA ASN A 119 -12.31 -39.40 47.72
C ASN A 119 -12.51 -40.06 49.08
N LEU A 120 -12.54 -39.25 50.13
CA LEU A 120 -12.87 -39.63 51.49
C LEU A 120 -14.38 -39.68 51.67
N ASN A 121 -14.88 -40.78 52.19
CA ASN A 121 -16.24 -40.82 52.72
C ASN A 121 -16.27 -40.19 54.13
N ILE A 122 -16.38 -38.86 54.20
CA ILE A 122 -16.36 -38.11 55.46
C ILE A 122 -17.54 -38.45 56.38
N CYS A 123 -18.60 -39.07 55.85
CA CYS A 123 -19.80 -39.42 56.58
C CYS A 123 -19.68 -40.74 57.38
N ARG A 124 -18.62 -41.52 57.18
CA ARG A 124 -18.40 -42.83 57.87
C ARG A 124 -18.14 -42.61 59.36
N ASP A 125 -18.74 -43.45 60.22
CA ASP A 125 -18.74 -43.21 61.68
C ASP A 125 -17.35 -43.24 62.32
N ASP A 126 -16.46 -44.11 61.84
CA ASP A 126 -15.06 -44.20 62.29
C ASP A 126 -14.20 -43.02 61.81
N VAL A 127 -14.50 -42.44 60.65
CA VAL A 127 -13.91 -41.18 60.17
C VAL A 127 -14.40 -40.01 61.01
N LYS A 128 -15.71 -39.97 61.31
CA LYS A 128 -16.30 -38.95 62.18
C LYS A 128 -15.67 -38.94 63.57
N ALA A 129 -15.34 -40.12 64.13
CA ALA A 129 -14.64 -40.22 65.41
C ALA A 129 -13.23 -39.58 65.40
N CYS A 130 -12.60 -39.48 64.22
CA CYS A 130 -11.28 -38.86 64.02
C CYS A 130 -11.34 -37.32 63.89
N ILE A 131 -12.54 -36.74 63.80
CA ILE A 131 -12.74 -35.29 63.66
C ILE A 131 -12.56 -34.62 65.02
N SER A 132 -11.86 -33.48 65.03
CA SER A 132 -11.73 -32.63 66.22
C SER A 132 -12.88 -31.64 66.32
N THR A 133 -13.51 -31.52 67.49
CA THR A 133 -14.46 -30.41 67.76
C THR A 133 -13.75 -29.06 67.68
N ASP A 134 -12.48 -28.99 68.09
CA ASP A 134 -11.66 -27.78 67.96
C ASP A 134 -11.36 -27.43 66.50
N GLY A 135 -11.47 -28.40 65.58
CA GLY A 135 -11.33 -28.17 64.15
C GLY A 135 -12.39 -27.21 63.58
N PHE A 136 -13.54 -27.07 64.25
CA PHE A 136 -14.60 -26.12 63.90
C PHE A 136 -14.40 -24.72 64.50
N SER A 137 -13.40 -24.54 65.37
CA SER A 137 -13.06 -23.23 65.93
C SER A 137 -12.32 -22.32 64.94
N ASN A 138 -11.89 -22.84 63.78
CA ASN A 138 -11.29 -22.02 62.74
C ASN A 138 -12.35 -21.11 62.11
N THR A 139 -12.38 -19.85 62.55
CA THR A 139 -13.32 -18.83 62.10
C THR A 139 -13.06 -18.31 60.69
N ASP A 140 -12.11 -18.86 59.93
CA ASP A 140 -11.85 -18.50 58.53
C ASP A 140 -12.27 -19.61 57.57
N ALA A 141 -12.39 -20.85 58.04
CA ALA A 141 -12.74 -22.00 57.22
C ALA A 141 -14.25 -22.07 56.92
N THR A 142 -14.59 -22.46 55.69
CA THR A 142 -15.98 -22.74 55.27
C THR A 142 -16.16 -24.17 54.75
N HIS A 143 -15.10 -24.80 54.24
CA HIS A 143 -15.12 -26.15 53.69
C HIS A 143 -13.91 -26.97 54.16
N VAL A 144 -13.98 -28.28 53.94
CA VAL A 144 -12.88 -29.23 54.13
C VAL A 144 -12.63 -30.03 52.87
N VAL A 145 -11.36 -30.27 52.54
CA VAL A 145 -10.96 -31.13 51.41
C VAL A 145 -11.36 -32.58 51.70
N ILE A 146 -12.26 -33.14 50.89
CA ILE A 146 -12.64 -34.56 50.97
C ILE A 146 -12.18 -35.35 49.75
N GLY A 147 -11.84 -34.69 48.65
CA GLY A 147 -11.36 -35.39 47.45
C GLY A 147 -10.26 -34.62 46.76
N ILE A 148 -9.36 -35.36 46.11
CA ILE A 148 -8.27 -34.82 45.32
C ILE A 148 -8.22 -35.60 44.01
N LYS A 149 -8.31 -34.87 42.90
CA LYS A 149 -7.95 -35.39 41.58
C LYS A 149 -6.50 -35.03 41.30
N TRP A 150 -5.72 -36.04 40.94
CA TRP A 150 -4.30 -35.97 40.71
C TRP A 150 -3.99 -36.04 39.21
N GLY A 151 -2.88 -35.41 38.83
CA GLY A 151 -2.47 -35.25 37.45
C GLY A 151 -1.26 -34.32 37.35
N ALA A 152 -1.13 -33.60 36.25
CA ALA A 152 -0.21 -32.48 36.13
C ALA A 152 -0.56 -31.68 34.87
N THR A 153 -0.24 -30.38 34.87
CA THR A 153 -0.32 -29.53 33.69
C THR A 153 1.05 -28.91 33.38
N MET A 154 1.40 -28.88 32.09
CA MET A 154 2.56 -28.16 31.55
C MET A 154 2.12 -27.27 30.41
N ILE A 155 2.57 -26.02 30.39
CA ILE A 155 2.31 -25.03 29.36
C ILE A 155 3.65 -24.52 28.84
N ALA A 156 3.84 -24.61 27.53
CA ALA A 156 4.92 -23.95 26.82
C ALA A 156 4.35 -22.73 26.08
N SER A 157 4.75 -21.53 26.51
CA SER A 157 4.35 -20.27 25.90
C SER A 157 5.46 -19.76 24.98
N TYR A 158 5.11 -19.48 23.73
CA TYR A 158 5.99 -19.03 22.68
C TYR A 158 5.60 -17.61 22.30
N GLU A 159 6.52 -16.66 22.46
CA GLU A 159 6.25 -15.23 22.32
C GLU A 159 7.23 -14.58 21.34
N CYS A 160 6.71 -13.86 20.33
CA CYS A 160 7.50 -13.15 19.35
C CYS A 160 7.09 -11.67 19.28
N LYS A 161 7.99 -10.78 19.71
CA LYS A 161 7.71 -9.34 19.88
C LYS A 161 8.09 -8.52 18.63
N ASN A 162 7.56 -7.30 18.57
CA ASN A 162 7.87 -6.27 17.56
C ASN A 162 7.56 -6.72 16.12
N MET A 163 6.38 -7.27 15.90
CA MET A 163 5.90 -7.69 14.58
C MET A 163 5.11 -6.58 13.90
N LYS A 164 5.32 -6.44 12.59
CA LYS A 164 4.43 -5.65 11.73
C LYS A 164 3.10 -6.38 11.57
N GLU A 165 2.01 -5.63 11.43
CA GLU A 165 0.67 -6.20 11.27
C GLU A 165 0.59 -7.16 10.06
N SER A 166 1.27 -6.80 8.96
CA SER A 166 1.38 -7.62 7.75
C SER A 166 2.01 -9.01 7.98
N ASP A 167 2.90 -9.10 8.96
CA ASP A 167 3.73 -10.30 9.19
C ASP A 167 3.09 -11.21 10.26
N LYS A 168 2.22 -10.67 11.12
CA LYS A 168 1.59 -11.41 12.22
C LYS A 168 0.90 -12.68 11.75
N HIS A 169 0.10 -12.58 10.67
CA HIS A 169 -0.61 -13.72 10.13
C HIS A 169 0.35 -14.84 9.71
N GLN A 170 1.41 -14.51 8.98
CA GLN A 170 2.41 -15.50 8.54
C GLN A 170 3.11 -16.17 9.73
N VAL A 171 3.46 -15.39 10.76
CA VAL A 171 4.11 -15.90 11.98
C VAL A 171 3.16 -16.78 12.79
N LYS A 172 1.89 -16.39 12.93
CA LYS A 172 0.83 -17.16 13.62
C LYS A 172 0.59 -18.50 12.91
N GLU A 173 0.47 -18.50 11.59
CA GLU A 173 0.32 -19.73 10.79
C GLU A 173 1.55 -20.66 10.88
N ALA A 174 2.76 -20.10 10.87
CA ALA A 174 3.97 -20.89 11.06
C ALA A 174 4.03 -21.55 12.44
N LEU A 175 3.62 -20.84 13.50
CA LEU A 175 3.55 -21.38 14.86
C LEU A 175 2.46 -22.45 14.98
N LYS A 176 1.30 -22.24 14.34
CA LYS A 176 0.21 -23.21 14.30
C LYS A 176 0.62 -24.53 13.65
N SER A 177 1.23 -24.45 12.47
CA SER A 177 1.80 -25.62 11.80
C SER A 177 2.81 -26.37 12.68
N TYR A 178 3.62 -25.63 13.46
CA TYR A 178 4.56 -26.24 14.40
C TYR A 178 3.84 -26.99 15.53
N PHE A 179 2.83 -26.41 16.17
CA PHE A 179 2.07 -27.07 17.23
C PHE A 179 1.34 -28.33 16.74
N GLU A 180 0.77 -28.30 15.56
CA GLU A 180 0.13 -29.48 14.94
C GLU A 180 1.14 -30.62 14.74
N LYS A 181 2.31 -30.32 14.16
CA LYS A 181 3.40 -31.31 13.97
C LYS A 181 3.92 -31.83 15.31
N LEU A 182 4.10 -30.95 16.28
CA LEU A 182 4.58 -31.30 17.62
C LEU A 182 3.58 -32.21 18.35
N SER A 183 2.28 -31.96 18.20
CA SER A 183 1.22 -32.80 18.74
C SER A 183 1.28 -34.23 18.20
N LEU A 184 1.46 -34.39 16.89
CA LEU A 184 1.64 -35.71 16.25
C LEU A 184 2.88 -36.44 16.76
N SER A 185 3.98 -35.70 16.99
CA SER A 185 5.23 -36.28 17.48
C SER A 185 5.20 -36.68 18.97
N ILE A 186 4.44 -35.97 19.79
CA ILE A 186 4.22 -36.31 21.21
C ILE A 186 3.27 -37.51 21.34
N THR A 187 2.29 -37.63 20.45
CA THR A 187 1.28 -38.71 20.46
C THR A 187 1.71 -39.98 19.72
N GLY A 188 2.88 -39.98 19.05
CA GLY A 188 3.58 -41.20 18.62
C GLY A 188 3.65 -41.47 17.12
N ASN A 189 3.21 -40.55 16.25
CA ASN A 189 3.25 -40.74 14.79
C ASN A 189 3.93 -39.56 14.09
N GLY A 190 5.25 -39.67 13.87
CA GLY A 190 5.99 -38.80 12.95
C GLY A 190 7.27 -38.21 13.53
N ASP A 191 8.36 -38.33 12.76
CA ASP A 191 9.58 -37.55 12.95
C ASP A 191 9.38 -36.16 12.33
N VAL A 192 9.77 -35.12 13.04
CA VAL A 192 9.52 -33.73 12.62
C VAL A 192 10.76 -33.21 11.90
N ASP A 193 10.81 -33.37 10.58
CA ASP A 193 11.74 -32.60 9.75
C ASP A 193 11.21 -31.17 9.62
N ALA A 194 11.82 -30.25 10.37
CA ALA A 194 11.54 -28.82 10.25
C ALA A 194 12.13 -28.32 8.92
N GLU A 195 11.29 -27.78 8.04
CA GLU A 195 11.75 -27.15 6.80
C GLU A 195 12.75 -26.02 7.12
N LYS A 196 13.83 -25.92 6.33
CA LYS A 196 14.91 -24.92 6.52
C LYS A 196 14.41 -23.48 6.66
N ASN A 197 13.26 -23.13 6.08
CA ASN A 197 12.64 -21.80 6.19
C ASN A 197 11.96 -21.56 7.56
N GLN A 198 11.42 -22.61 8.22
CA GLN A 198 10.82 -22.50 9.55
C GLN A 198 11.88 -22.22 10.65
N LEU A 199 13.09 -22.78 10.50
CA LEU A 199 14.20 -22.61 11.45
C LEU A 199 14.65 -21.17 11.67
N LYS A 200 14.52 -20.28 10.66
CA LYS A 200 14.92 -18.87 10.78
C LYS A 200 13.89 -18.05 11.55
N LEU A 201 12.60 -18.35 11.38
CA LEU A 201 11.49 -17.75 12.11
C LEU A 201 11.46 -18.22 13.58
N MET A 202 11.71 -19.51 13.83
CA MET A 202 11.73 -20.08 15.18
C MET A 202 12.78 -19.45 16.10
N LYS A 203 13.90 -18.93 15.56
CA LYS A 203 14.91 -18.21 16.37
C LYS A 203 14.43 -16.88 16.93
N ARG A 204 13.28 -16.35 16.47
CA ARG A 204 12.75 -15.05 16.92
C ARG A 204 11.86 -15.17 18.16
N PHE A 205 11.40 -16.36 18.53
CA PHE A 205 10.53 -16.52 19.70
C PHE A 205 11.33 -16.69 20.99
N ALA A 206 10.84 -16.07 22.05
CA ALA A 206 11.18 -16.42 23.42
C ALA A 206 10.21 -17.49 23.92
N ILE A 207 10.69 -18.46 24.71
CA ILE A 207 9.88 -19.57 25.20
C ILE A 207 9.88 -19.59 26.72
N LYS A 208 8.69 -19.56 27.33
CA LYS A 208 8.48 -19.69 28.77
C LYS A 208 7.78 -21.01 29.07
N LEU A 209 8.17 -21.69 30.15
CA LEU A 209 7.55 -22.93 30.60
C LEU A 209 6.88 -22.69 31.95
N PHE A 210 5.62 -23.12 32.06
CA PHE A 210 4.82 -23.09 33.28
C PHE A 210 4.30 -24.49 33.55
N GLY A 211 4.43 -25.01 34.75
CA GLY A 211 3.91 -26.33 35.03
C GLY A 211 4.01 -26.71 36.49
N ASP A 212 3.28 -27.75 36.87
CA ASP A 212 3.28 -28.27 38.23
C ASP A 212 4.57 -29.07 38.52
N ALA A 213 5.15 -29.64 37.47
CA ALA A 213 6.41 -30.37 37.49
C ALA A 213 7.45 -29.72 36.55
N VAL A 214 8.08 -28.63 36.97
CA VAL A 214 9.21 -28.06 36.21
C VAL A 214 10.51 -28.70 36.67
N PRO A 215 11.37 -29.22 35.77
CA PRO A 215 12.65 -29.80 36.17
C PRO A 215 13.52 -28.75 36.87
N HIS A 216 13.75 -28.91 38.17
CA HIS A 216 14.68 -28.06 38.91
C HIS A 216 16.12 -28.24 38.36
N ASN A 217 16.89 -27.14 38.28
CA ASN A 217 18.34 -27.11 37.98
C ASN A 217 18.84 -27.27 36.53
N LYS A 218 18.02 -27.14 35.48
CA LYS A 218 18.55 -26.95 34.12
C LYS A 218 18.54 -25.46 33.74
N LYS A 219 19.70 -24.90 33.42
CA LYS A 219 19.78 -23.64 32.65
C LYS A 219 19.19 -23.94 31.27
N PHE A 220 17.92 -23.63 31.07
CA PHE A 220 17.24 -23.89 29.82
C PHE A 220 17.67 -22.88 28.77
N SER A 221 18.22 -23.36 27.65
CA SER A 221 18.16 -22.61 26.40
C SER A 221 16.72 -22.69 25.90
N GLN A 222 16.02 -21.56 25.88
CA GLN A 222 14.61 -21.42 25.45
C GLN A 222 14.46 -21.65 23.94
N SER A 223 14.78 -22.85 23.47
CA SER A 223 14.68 -23.26 22.07
C SER A 223 13.51 -24.21 21.86
N PHE A 224 12.99 -24.25 20.63
CA PHE A 224 11.87 -25.11 20.25
C PHE A 224 12.17 -26.60 20.50
N ASP A 225 13.39 -27.05 20.19
CA ASP A 225 13.80 -28.44 20.38
C ASP A 225 13.79 -28.87 21.85
N GLU A 226 14.27 -27.99 22.74
CA GLU A 226 14.28 -28.27 24.18
C GLU A 226 12.86 -28.26 24.74
N ALA A 227 12.01 -27.32 24.32
CA ALA A 227 10.60 -27.31 24.69
C ALA A 227 9.88 -28.60 24.26
N ARG A 228 10.11 -29.07 23.03
CA ARG A 228 9.61 -30.37 22.54
C ARG A 228 10.08 -31.52 23.42
N LYS A 229 11.37 -31.55 23.78
CA LYS A 229 11.94 -32.62 24.61
C LYS A 229 11.30 -32.65 25.99
N ILE A 230 11.15 -31.50 26.63
CA ILE A 230 10.50 -31.37 27.95
C ILE A 230 9.05 -31.84 27.87
N MET A 231 8.29 -31.45 26.83
CA MET A 231 6.92 -31.89 26.65
C MET A 231 6.80 -33.42 26.47
N LYS A 232 7.76 -34.07 25.80
CA LYS A 232 7.82 -35.54 25.68
C LYS A 232 8.16 -36.24 27.00
N GLU A 233 9.07 -35.67 27.79
CA GLU A 233 9.51 -36.24 29.07
C GLU A 233 8.53 -35.92 30.23
N PHE A 234 7.63 -34.94 30.06
CA PHE A 234 6.72 -34.44 31.08
C PHE A 234 5.90 -35.51 31.83
N PRO A 235 5.29 -36.51 31.17
CA PRO A 235 4.57 -37.57 31.88
C PRO A 235 5.45 -38.36 32.86
N SER A 236 6.75 -38.51 32.55
CA SER A 236 7.69 -39.18 33.44
C SER A 236 8.04 -38.32 34.65
N TYR A 237 8.12 -37.00 34.50
CA TYR A 237 8.34 -36.06 35.61
C TYR A 237 7.13 -36.03 36.55
N ALA A 238 5.91 -36.02 36.02
CA ALA A 238 4.70 -36.08 36.84
C ALA A 238 4.65 -37.36 37.70
N LYS A 239 5.00 -38.52 37.12
CA LYS A 239 5.01 -39.82 37.85
C LYS A 239 6.05 -39.92 38.96
N GLN A 240 7.01 -39.00 39.07
CA GLN A 240 7.99 -39.00 40.16
C GLN A 240 7.41 -38.44 41.47
N SER A 241 6.24 -37.81 41.43
CA SER A 241 5.59 -37.16 42.57
C SER A 241 4.42 -37.98 43.15
N ASN A 242 4.20 -37.83 44.47
CA ASN A 242 3.08 -38.42 45.22
C ASN A 242 2.81 -39.90 44.89
N ASN A 243 3.85 -40.73 44.95
CA ASN A 243 3.79 -42.18 44.67
C ASN A 243 3.23 -42.51 43.28
N GLY A 244 3.56 -41.72 42.26
CA GLY A 244 3.08 -41.95 40.89
C GLY A 244 1.77 -41.27 40.55
N LYS A 245 1.06 -40.70 41.54
CA LYS A 245 -0.18 -39.95 41.31
C LYS A 245 0.07 -38.60 40.62
N GLY A 246 1.24 -37.98 40.77
CA GLY A 246 1.48 -36.64 40.23
C GLY A 246 1.12 -35.54 41.22
N PHE A 247 0.61 -34.42 40.74
CA PHE A 247 0.27 -33.21 41.49
C PHE A 247 -1.25 -33.04 41.60
N PRO A 248 -1.76 -32.37 42.65
CA PRO A 248 -3.18 -32.05 42.73
C PRO A 248 -3.58 -31.14 41.57
N ILE A 249 -4.65 -31.46 40.86
CA ILE A 249 -5.19 -30.64 39.77
C ILE A 249 -6.59 -30.10 40.08
N GLU A 250 -7.34 -30.78 40.95
CA GLU A 250 -8.69 -30.37 41.38
C GLU A 250 -8.99 -30.91 42.78
N TYR A 251 -9.72 -30.12 43.57
CA TYR A 251 -10.17 -30.46 44.92
C TYR A 251 -11.69 -30.56 44.98
N THR A 252 -12.18 -31.58 45.70
CA THR A 252 -13.58 -31.68 46.13
C THR A 252 -13.68 -31.24 47.58
N LEU A 253 -14.51 -30.23 47.84
CA LEU A 253 -14.60 -29.53 49.10
C LEU A 253 -15.99 -29.70 49.71
N TYR A 254 -16.06 -30.27 50.92
CA TYR A 254 -17.31 -30.50 51.64
C TYR A 254 -17.62 -29.34 52.60
N PRO A 255 -18.86 -28.84 52.65
CA PRO A 255 -19.23 -27.72 53.51
C PRO A 255 -19.11 -28.09 54.99
N LEU A 256 -18.38 -27.26 55.75
CA LEU A 256 -18.19 -27.48 57.19
C LEU A 256 -19.48 -27.26 58.00
N SER A 257 -20.38 -26.39 57.53
CA SER A 257 -21.71 -26.18 58.10
C SER A 257 -22.52 -27.48 58.15
N GLU A 258 -22.56 -28.21 57.04
CA GLU A 258 -23.23 -29.50 56.94
C GLU A 258 -22.54 -30.58 57.78
N LEU A 259 -21.21 -30.59 57.80
CA LEU A 259 -20.45 -31.52 58.65
C LEU A 259 -20.70 -31.28 60.14
N ALA A 260 -20.73 -30.02 60.59
CA ALA A 260 -21.06 -29.65 61.95
C ALA A 260 -22.49 -30.07 62.33
N ARG A 261 -23.44 -29.89 61.40
CA ARG A 261 -24.83 -30.34 61.56
C ARG A 261 -24.92 -31.86 61.76
N GLN A 262 -24.19 -32.64 60.97
CA GLN A 262 -24.19 -34.10 61.09
C GLN A 262 -23.52 -34.60 62.38
N LEU A 263 -22.57 -33.85 62.93
CA LEU A 263 -21.89 -34.18 64.18
C LEU A 263 -22.59 -33.60 65.42
N THR A 264 -23.71 -32.91 65.24
CA THR A 264 -24.46 -32.22 66.31
C THR A 264 -23.59 -31.23 67.10
N ILE A 265 -22.69 -30.53 66.39
CA ILE A 265 -21.78 -29.55 66.98
C ILE A 265 -22.49 -28.19 67.03
N ASN A 266 -22.74 -27.68 68.24
CA ASN A 266 -23.35 -26.38 68.48
C ASN A 266 -22.31 -25.26 68.36
N THR A 267 -21.79 -25.02 67.15
CA THR A 267 -20.84 -23.94 66.87
C THR A 267 -21.20 -23.25 65.57
N THR A 268 -21.07 -21.92 65.54
CA THR A 268 -21.27 -21.15 64.32
C THR A 268 -20.07 -21.34 63.40
N VAL A 269 -20.30 -21.94 62.24
CA VAL A 269 -19.30 -22.13 61.20
C VAL A 269 -19.57 -21.14 60.07
N ASN A 270 -18.53 -20.53 59.52
CA ASN A 270 -18.70 -19.66 58.36
C ASN A 270 -19.15 -20.49 57.14
N SER A 271 -19.98 -19.90 56.30
CA SER A 271 -20.46 -20.51 55.07
C SER A 271 -20.20 -19.60 53.88
N LEU A 272 -20.12 -20.20 52.69
CA LEU A 272 -20.21 -19.48 51.43
C LEU A 272 -21.70 -19.24 51.15
N ILE A 273 -22.18 -18.03 51.39
CA ILE A 273 -23.62 -17.72 51.42
C ILE A 273 -24.16 -17.44 50.02
N MET A 274 -23.39 -16.74 49.18
CA MET A 274 -23.86 -16.27 47.88
C MET A 274 -22.78 -16.40 46.81
N GLU A 275 -23.19 -16.81 45.61
CA GLU A 275 -22.37 -16.79 44.39
C GLU A 275 -22.93 -15.74 43.41
N PRO A 276 -22.08 -14.91 42.77
CA PRO A 276 -22.46 -14.10 41.61
C PRO A 276 -23.14 -14.95 40.52
N SER A 277 -24.09 -14.37 39.78
CA SER A 277 -24.69 -15.09 38.65
C SER A 277 -23.72 -15.17 37.48
N GLU A 278 -23.93 -16.15 36.60
CA GLU A 278 -23.16 -16.31 35.36
C GLU A 278 -23.17 -15.05 34.49
N GLU A 279 -24.29 -14.31 34.46
CA GLU A 279 -24.38 -13.02 33.75
C GLU A 279 -23.37 -11.99 34.28
N ILE A 280 -23.20 -11.91 35.61
CA ILE A 280 -22.25 -10.97 36.21
C ILE A 280 -20.82 -11.42 35.93
N ILE A 281 -20.55 -12.72 35.97
CA ILE A 281 -19.22 -13.27 35.66
C ILE A 281 -18.82 -12.90 34.24
N LEU A 282 -19.73 -13.07 33.27
CA LEU A 282 -19.49 -12.67 31.89
C LEU A 282 -19.25 -11.16 31.74
N LYS A 283 -19.98 -10.32 32.48
CA LYS A 283 -19.74 -8.86 32.50
C LYS A 283 -18.35 -8.53 33.06
N VAL A 284 -17.91 -9.22 34.11
CA VAL A 284 -16.58 -9.03 34.70
C VAL A 284 -15.50 -9.46 33.71
N ASP A 285 -15.63 -10.64 33.11
CA ASP A 285 -14.69 -11.15 32.11
C ASP A 285 -14.49 -10.13 30.98
N GLN A 286 -15.60 -9.59 30.43
CA GLN A 286 -15.56 -8.58 29.38
C GLN A 286 -14.83 -7.30 29.83
N VAL A 287 -15.05 -6.83 31.06
CA VAL A 287 -14.37 -5.64 31.59
C VAL A 287 -12.86 -5.86 31.69
N PHE A 288 -12.42 -7.02 32.17
CA PHE A 288 -10.99 -7.34 32.27
C PHE A 288 -10.33 -7.58 30.91
N ASP A 289 -11.03 -8.20 29.97
CA ASP A 289 -10.53 -8.40 28.59
C ASP A 289 -10.40 -7.05 27.86
N ASN A 290 -11.40 -6.15 27.94
CA ASN A 290 -11.31 -4.82 27.33
C ASN A 290 -10.17 -3.97 27.93
N LEU A 291 -9.97 -4.05 29.25
CA LEU A 291 -8.84 -3.41 29.93
C LEU A 291 -7.51 -3.97 29.43
N PHE A 292 -7.43 -5.30 29.30
CA PHE A 292 -6.24 -5.99 28.83
C PHE A 292 -5.84 -5.52 27.43
N GLU A 293 -6.76 -5.53 26.46
CA GLU A 293 -6.51 -5.07 25.10
C GLU A 293 -6.08 -3.60 25.05
N SER A 294 -6.76 -2.73 25.81
CA SER A 294 -6.42 -1.30 25.88
C SER A 294 -5.02 -1.08 26.45
N LYS A 295 -4.65 -1.83 27.49
CA LYS A 295 -3.32 -1.80 28.10
C LYS A 295 -2.24 -2.29 27.15
N GLN A 296 -2.51 -3.31 26.33
CA GLN A 296 -1.58 -3.78 25.32
C GLN A 296 -1.25 -2.68 24.30
N ARG A 297 -2.25 -1.97 23.79
CA ARG A 297 -2.05 -0.85 22.86
C ARG A 297 -1.25 0.29 23.50
N LEU A 298 -1.51 0.60 24.76
CA LEU A 298 -0.73 1.62 25.49
C LEU A 298 0.73 1.19 25.70
N ASN A 299 0.96 -0.09 26.00
CA ASN A 299 2.32 -0.63 26.11
C ASN A 299 3.04 -0.63 24.76
N ASP A 300 2.35 -0.85 23.64
CA ASP A 300 2.96 -0.69 22.30
C ASP A 300 3.42 0.75 22.09
N LEU A 301 2.59 1.74 22.42
CA LEU A 301 2.98 3.15 22.35
C LEU A 301 4.21 3.44 23.23
N PHE A 302 4.25 2.90 24.44
CA PHE A 302 5.41 3.04 25.33
C PHE A 302 6.67 2.39 24.75
N ASN A 303 6.54 1.19 24.16
CA ASN A 303 7.65 0.47 23.55
C ASN A 303 8.15 1.18 22.28
N ASP A 304 7.25 1.70 21.45
CA ASP A 304 7.56 2.55 20.31
C ASP A 304 8.34 3.78 20.79
N ALA A 305 7.82 4.50 21.79
CA ALA A 305 8.47 5.68 22.37
C ALA A 305 9.86 5.38 22.95
N LYS A 306 10.02 4.22 23.60
CA LYS A 306 11.31 3.76 24.11
C LYS A 306 12.28 3.46 22.96
N TYR A 307 11.80 2.79 21.91
CA TYR A 307 12.60 2.41 20.74
C TYR A 307 13.13 3.65 20.01
N ILE A 308 12.31 4.68 19.82
CA ILE A 308 12.69 5.95 19.20
C ILE A 308 12.98 7.07 20.22
N SER A 309 13.42 6.71 21.43
CA SER A 309 13.67 7.67 22.52
C SER A 309 14.68 8.77 22.17
N ASN A 310 15.62 8.48 21.26
CA ASN A 310 16.57 9.45 20.72
C ASN A 310 15.96 10.45 19.71
N LEU A 311 14.76 10.17 19.20
CA LEU A 311 14.03 10.98 18.22
C LEU A 311 12.88 11.79 18.82
N ILE A 312 12.47 11.53 20.07
CA ILE A 312 11.36 12.22 20.73
C ILE A 312 11.83 13.05 21.92
N SER A 313 11.03 14.03 22.35
CA SER A 313 11.36 14.86 23.51
C SER A 313 11.37 14.02 24.81
N TYR A 314 12.23 14.39 25.78
CA TYR A 314 12.22 13.74 27.10
C TYR A 314 10.85 13.89 27.78
N LYS A 315 10.23 15.08 27.63
CA LYS A 315 8.91 15.38 28.17
C LYS A 315 7.84 14.43 27.62
N THR A 316 7.83 14.19 26.31
CA THR A 316 6.90 13.26 25.65
C THR A 316 7.07 11.83 26.17
N PHE A 317 8.31 11.35 26.28
CA PHE A 317 8.57 10.01 26.82
C PHE A 317 8.13 9.89 28.28
N ASP A 318 8.42 10.92 29.08
CA ASP A 318 8.03 10.97 30.50
C ASP A 318 6.51 11.01 30.68
N GLU A 319 5.77 11.75 29.86
CA GLU A 319 4.30 11.79 29.85
C GLU A 319 3.69 10.41 29.56
N ILE A 320 4.18 9.71 28.52
CA ILE A 320 3.73 8.35 28.19
C ILE A 320 4.05 7.38 29.32
N ASN A 321 5.29 7.42 29.84
CA ASN A 321 5.69 6.57 30.96
C ASN A 321 4.85 6.83 32.21
N LYS A 322 4.59 8.08 32.55
CA LYS A 322 3.74 8.47 33.69
C LYS A 322 2.33 7.92 33.53
N HIS A 323 1.74 8.01 32.35
CA HIS A 323 0.40 7.48 32.09
C HIS A 323 0.35 5.94 32.21
N VAL A 324 1.39 5.24 31.73
CA VAL A 324 1.53 3.78 31.95
C VAL A 324 1.62 3.44 33.45
N GLN A 325 2.36 4.22 34.25
CA GLN A 325 2.44 3.99 35.70
C GLN A 325 1.12 4.29 36.42
N GLU A 326 0.44 5.37 36.03
CA GLU A 326 -0.88 5.75 36.57
C GLU A 326 -1.91 4.63 36.33
N LEU A 327 -1.96 4.11 35.10
CA LEU A 327 -2.84 2.99 34.75
C LEU A 327 -2.54 1.73 35.58
N ARG A 328 -1.26 1.42 35.81
CA ARG A 328 -0.88 0.27 36.67
C ARG A 328 -1.33 0.45 38.12
N LEU A 329 -1.22 1.66 38.66
CA LEU A 329 -1.64 1.96 40.03
C LEU A 329 -3.16 1.88 40.17
N GLU A 330 -3.91 2.46 39.24
CA GLU A 330 -5.36 2.41 39.25
C GLU A 330 -5.88 0.98 39.01
N GLU A 331 -5.24 0.18 38.14
CA GLU A 331 -5.60 -1.25 37.98
C GLU A 331 -5.41 -2.02 39.30
N ALA A 332 -4.29 -1.81 40.00
CA ALA A 332 -4.04 -2.46 41.29
C ALA A 332 -5.09 -2.06 42.35
N LYS A 333 -5.48 -0.79 42.37
CA LYS A 333 -6.54 -0.28 43.25
C LYS A 333 -7.91 -0.89 42.89
N PHE A 334 -8.24 -0.96 41.61
CA PHE A 334 -9.47 -1.59 41.12
C PHE A 334 -9.53 -3.06 41.54
N ARG A 335 -8.47 -3.85 41.29
CA ARG A 335 -8.40 -5.26 41.71
C ARG A 335 -8.60 -5.42 43.21
N LYS A 336 -8.02 -4.53 44.02
CA LYS A 336 -8.21 -4.53 45.47
C LYS A 336 -9.66 -4.24 45.89
N GLU A 337 -10.27 -3.19 45.35
CA GLU A 337 -11.68 -2.84 45.62
C GLU A 337 -12.61 -3.99 45.20
N PHE A 338 -12.35 -4.58 44.02
CA PHE A 338 -13.07 -5.73 43.48
C PHE A 338 -12.94 -6.97 44.38
N ALA A 339 -11.73 -7.29 44.84
CA ALA A 339 -11.46 -8.40 45.76
C ALA A 339 -12.21 -8.23 47.09
N GLU A 340 -12.19 -7.03 47.67
CA GLU A 340 -12.89 -6.74 48.92
C GLU A 340 -14.41 -6.90 48.78
N SER A 341 -14.99 -6.38 47.69
CA SER A 341 -16.43 -6.53 47.40
C SER A 341 -16.82 -8.00 47.18
N LEU A 342 -16.03 -8.75 46.39
CA LEU A 342 -16.28 -10.16 46.12
C LEU A 342 -16.34 -11.00 47.41
N VAL A 343 -15.41 -10.76 48.35
CA VAL A 343 -15.40 -11.45 49.66
C VAL A 343 -16.62 -11.07 50.51
N LYS A 344 -17.06 -9.80 50.50
CA LYS A 344 -18.27 -9.37 51.22
C LYS A 344 -19.53 -10.04 50.64
N ILE A 345 -19.66 -10.10 49.32
CA ILE A 345 -20.78 -10.76 48.65
C ILE A 345 -20.83 -12.25 49.01
N ARG A 346 -19.69 -12.94 48.88
CA ARG A 346 -19.58 -14.37 49.20
C ARG A 346 -19.86 -14.71 50.67
N SER A 347 -19.60 -13.78 51.58
CA SER A 347 -19.91 -13.91 53.01
C SER A 347 -21.29 -13.38 53.39
N GLY A 348 -22.12 -12.96 52.43
CA GLY A 348 -23.47 -12.41 52.68
C GLY A 348 -23.48 -11.06 53.38
N LYS A 349 -22.34 -10.35 53.44
CA LYS A 349 -22.18 -9.04 54.08
C LYS A 349 -22.50 -7.87 53.15
N SER A 350 -22.66 -8.13 51.86
CA SER A 350 -23.00 -7.14 50.84
C SER A 350 -23.78 -7.80 49.69
N ASN A 351 -24.29 -6.99 48.77
CA ASN A 351 -25.03 -7.41 47.59
C ASN A 351 -24.26 -7.08 46.30
N ILE A 352 -24.85 -7.42 45.16
CA ILE A 352 -24.18 -7.23 43.86
C ILE A 352 -24.06 -5.78 43.43
N ASP A 353 -24.91 -4.90 43.95
CA ASP A 353 -24.93 -3.48 43.57
C ASP A 353 -23.58 -2.80 43.91
N GLU A 354 -22.91 -3.24 44.99
CA GLU A 354 -21.55 -2.76 45.33
C GLU A 354 -20.54 -3.13 44.24
N LEU A 355 -20.61 -4.36 43.71
CA LEU A 355 -19.72 -4.83 42.64
C LEU A 355 -19.97 -4.07 41.34
N GLU A 356 -21.24 -3.92 40.96
CA GLU A 356 -21.63 -3.16 39.77
C GLU A 356 -21.21 -1.69 39.87
N SER A 357 -21.32 -1.09 41.06
CA SER A 357 -20.85 0.29 41.30
C SER A 357 -19.33 0.42 41.09
N ILE A 358 -18.54 -0.54 41.58
CA ILE A 358 -17.08 -0.58 41.37
C ILE A 358 -16.76 -0.71 39.87
N MET A 359 -17.47 -1.58 39.14
CA MET A 359 -17.30 -1.73 37.69
C MET A 359 -17.70 -0.46 36.93
N MET A 360 -18.79 0.22 37.28
CA MET A 360 -19.19 1.48 36.65
C MET A 360 -18.20 2.62 36.92
N LYS A 361 -17.65 2.70 38.13
CA LYS A 361 -16.60 3.66 38.49
C LYS A 361 -15.35 3.43 37.63
N PHE A 362 -14.97 2.16 37.41
CA PHE A 362 -13.90 1.77 36.51
C PHE A 362 -14.18 2.22 35.06
N GLN A 363 -15.36 1.89 34.52
CA GLN A 363 -15.74 2.20 33.14
C GLN A 363 -15.85 3.69 32.82
N LYS A 364 -15.96 4.56 33.84
CA LYS A 364 -15.98 6.02 33.70
C LYS A 364 -14.64 6.69 34.04
N GLY A 365 -13.66 5.91 34.49
CA GLY A 365 -12.37 6.42 34.96
C GLY A 365 -11.28 6.38 33.90
N VAL A 366 -10.03 6.59 34.35
CA VAL A 366 -8.80 6.57 33.53
C VAL A 366 -8.56 5.20 32.87
N LEU A 367 -9.08 4.13 33.48
CA LEU A 367 -8.97 2.76 32.98
C LEU A 367 -9.99 2.40 31.90
N SER A 368 -10.90 3.32 31.56
CA SER A 368 -11.85 3.11 30.48
C SER A 368 -11.15 3.01 29.12
N GLU A 369 -11.68 2.15 28.25
CA GLU A 369 -11.17 1.96 26.89
C GLU A 369 -11.12 3.29 26.11
N SER A 370 -12.15 4.12 26.25
CA SER A 370 -12.23 5.43 25.59
C SER A 370 -11.16 6.41 26.08
N SER A 371 -10.88 6.45 27.38
CA SER A 371 -9.83 7.29 27.97
C SER A 371 -8.44 6.89 27.46
N ILE A 372 -8.14 5.58 27.49
CA ILE A 372 -6.85 5.05 27.03
C ILE A 372 -6.69 5.28 25.52
N THR A 373 -7.73 5.01 24.73
CA THR A 373 -7.72 5.22 23.28
C THR A 373 -7.50 6.69 22.94
N THR A 374 -8.20 7.61 23.62
CA THR A 374 -8.02 9.06 23.43
C THR A 374 -6.59 9.50 23.74
N PHE A 375 -5.96 8.94 24.78
CA PHE A 375 -4.56 9.23 25.09
C PHE A 375 -3.62 8.70 24.00
N ILE A 376 -3.82 7.46 23.54
CA ILE A 376 -3.02 6.87 22.46
C ILE A 376 -3.15 7.69 21.17
N ASP A 377 -4.37 8.17 20.87
CA ASP A 377 -4.66 8.93 19.67
C ASP A 377 -3.87 10.25 19.57
N GLN A 378 -3.55 10.87 20.71
CA GLN A 378 -2.71 12.06 20.78
C GLN A 378 -1.26 11.82 20.30
N TYR A 379 -0.81 10.57 20.29
CA TYR A 379 0.56 10.18 19.92
C TYR A 379 0.63 9.25 18.70
N GLN A 380 -0.41 9.17 17.86
CA GLN A 380 -0.39 8.32 16.66
C GLN A 380 0.80 8.59 15.72
N SER A 381 1.21 9.85 15.59
CA SER A 381 2.37 10.23 14.77
C SER A 381 3.69 9.62 15.27
N LEU A 382 3.81 9.41 16.59
CA LEU A 382 4.96 8.77 17.21
C LEU A 382 5.05 7.29 16.79
N SER A 383 3.94 6.54 16.88
CA SER A 383 3.91 5.15 16.44
C SER A 383 4.18 5.00 14.94
N ARG A 384 3.61 5.86 14.09
CA ARG A 384 3.93 5.89 12.65
C ARG A 384 5.42 6.11 12.39
N ARG A 385 6.04 7.04 13.14
CA ARG A 385 7.49 7.29 13.06
C ARG A 385 8.30 6.07 13.50
N ALA A 386 7.90 5.38 14.57
CA ALA A 386 8.58 4.16 15.02
C ALA A 386 8.56 3.06 13.95
N ASP A 387 7.42 2.85 13.30
CA ASP A 387 7.25 1.87 12.21
C ASP A 387 8.09 2.24 10.97
N LEU A 388 8.17 3.54 10.63
CA LEU A 388 9.05 4.05 9.58
C LEU A 388 10.52 3.77 9.90
N VAL A 389 10.98 4.10 11.11
CA VAL A 389 12.38 3.89 11.53
C VAL A 389 12.75 2.40 11.49
N LEU A 390 11.84 1.51 11.90
CA LEU A 390 12.02 0.07 11.76
C LEU A 390 12.19 -0.35 10.30
N THR A 391 11.32 0.14 9.41
CA THR A 391 11.34 -0.17 7.98
C THR A 391 12.61 0.32 7.30
N LEU A 392 13.06 1.54 7.61
CA LEU A 392 14.32 2.10 7.11
C LEU A 392 15.54 1.28 7.58
N LYS A 393 15.54 0.86 8.84
CA LYS A 393 16.63 0.05 9.41
C LYS A 393 16.77 -1.31 8.73
N GLU A 394 15.66 -1.97 8.36
CA GLU A 394 15.67 -3.20 7.58
C GLU A 394 16.33 -3.03 6.20
N LYS A 395 16.29 -1.81 5.64
CA LYS A 395 16.94 -1.42 4.40
C LYS A 395 18.36 -0.86 4.59
N ASN A 396 18.92 -0.96 5.81
CA ASN A 396 20.21 -0.36 6.20
C ASN A 396 20.26 1.17 6.04
N VAL A 397 19.12 1.84 6.20
CA VAL A 397 19.01 3.29 6.26
C VAL A 397 18.90 3.72 7.73
N GLU A 398 19.74 4.66 8.16
CA GLU A 398 19.77 5.12 9.56
C GLU A 398 19.03 6.45 9.72
N TYR A 399 18.04 6.48 10.63
CA TYR A 399 17.34 7.71 11.01
C TYR A 399 18.12 8.44 12.11
N LEU A 400 18.51 9.68 11.83
CA LEU A 400 19.39 10.46 12.70
C LEU A 400 18.63 11.01 13.92
N GLY A 401 19.27 10.94 15.09
CA GLY A 401 18.74 11.52 16.33
C GLY A 401 19.41 12.83 16.73
N LYS A 402 18.90 13.46 17.79
CA LYS A 402 19.18 14.86 18.20
C LYS A 402 20.65 15.30 18.24
N ILE A 403 21.57 14.39 18.50
CA ILE A 403 23.00 14.68 18.70
C ILE A 403 23.80 14.52 17.39
N SER A 404 23.18 13.96 16.35
CA SER A 404 23.80 13.71 15.07
C SER A 404 24.22 15.01 14.38
N THR A 405 25.37 14.96 13.72
CA THR A 405 25.93 16.03 12.89
C THR A 405 26.46 15.40 11.61
N ILE A 406 26.41 16.15 10.50
CA ILE A 406 26.98 15.72 9.23
C ILE A 406 28.46 15.34 9.41
N ASP A 407 29.24 16.15 10.14
CA ASP A 407 30.66 15.86 10.42
C ASP A 407 30.89 14.51 11.10
N ASN A 408 30.07 14.15 12.11
CA ASN A 408 30.19 12.87 12.80
C ASN A 408 29.86 11.69 11.88
N ILE A 409 28.89 11.85 10.99
CA ILE A 409 28.51 10.85 9.99
C ILE A 409 29.65 10.64 8.99
N LEU A 410 30.21 11.72 8.46
CA LEU A 410 31.30 11.66 7.48
C LEU A 410 32.60 11.15 8.09
N ARG A 411 32.90 11.44 9.36
CA ARG A 411 34.06 10.84 10.07
C ARG A 411 33.95 9.32 10.17
N LYS A 412 32.75 8.79 10.44
CA LYS A 412 32.50 7.34 10.49
C LYS A 412 32.47 6.69 9.10
N ASN A 413 32.10 7.47 8.07
CA ASN A 413 31.92 7.00 6.69
C ASN A 413 32.80 7.81 5.73
N SER A 414 34.12 7.80 5.97
CA SER A 414 35.09 8.65 5.24
C SER A 414 35.40 8.20 3.82
N LYS A 415 34.96 7.00 3.43
CA LYS A 415 35.16 6.42 2.09
C LYS A 415 33.83 5.97 1.51
N GLY A 416 33.66 6.14 0.20
CA GLY A 416 32.44 5.76 -0.52
C GLY A 416 31.42 6.89 -0.60
N HIS A 417 30.19 6.52 -0.93
CA HIS A 417 29.08 7.45 -1.14
C HIS A 417 28.22 7.53 0.12
N VAL A 418 27.87 8.74 0.54
CA VAL A 418 26.94 8.98 1.63
C VAL A 418 25.79 9.84 1.12
N TYR A 419 24.56 9.36 1.26
CA TYR A 419 23.34 10.08 0.92
C TYR A 419 22.57 10.38 2.20
N ILE A 420 22.17 11.63 2.38
CA ILE A 420 21.39 12.09 3.54
C ILE A 420 20.13 12.78 3.03
N LEU A 421 18.96 12.17 3.23
CA LEU A 421 17.67 12.81 3.00
C LEU A 421 17.39 13.76 4.16
N ILE A 422 17.10 15.02 3.87
CA ILE A 422 16.76 16.05 4.86
C ILE A 422 15.35 16.54 4.56
N ASP A 423 14.41 16.30 5.48
CA ASP A 423 13.02 16.73 5.36
C ASP A 423 12.32 16.79 6.72
N GLU A 424 11.42 17.76 6.89
CA GLU A 424 10.65 18.01 8.12
C GLU A 424 9.36 17.16 8.17
N ASN A 425 8.90 16.60 7.05
CA ASN A 425 7.59 15.92 6.93
C ASN A 425 7.63 14.45 6.55
N ILE A 426 8.74 13.74 6.83
CA ILE A 426 8.96 12.34 6.38
C ILE A 426 7.87 11.35 6.87
N ILE A 427 7.14 11.67 7.94
CA ILE A 427 6.05 10.82 8.47
C ILE A 427 4.80 10.88 7.59
N ASN A 428 4.59 11.97 6.86
CA ASN A 428 3.40 12.24 6.08
C ASN A 428 3.74 12.10 4.59
N ASP A 429 3.48 10.89 4.07
CA ASP A 429 3.32 10.61 2.64
C ASP A 429 4.63 10.57 1.82
N GLY A 430 5.00 9.36 1.37
CA GLY A 430 6.12 9.12 0.46
C GLY A 430 5.88 9.62 -0.98
N SER A 431 5.01 10.61 -1.17
CA SER A 431 4.55 11.11 -2.47
C SER A 431 5.46 12.19 -3.07
N SER A 432 6.46 12.68 -2.33
CA SER A 432 7.44 13.62 -2.89
C SER A 432 8.42 12.88 -3.82
N PRO A 433 8.66 13.38 -5.04
CA PRO A 433 9.64 12.80 -5.98
C PRO A 433 11.03 12.58 -5.38
N VAL A 434 11.42 13.42 -4.42
CA VAL A 434 12.70 13.31 -3.71
C VAL A 434 12.76 12.03 -2.86
N HIS A 435 11.66 11.67 -2.20
CA HIS A 435 11.59 10.45 -1.40
C HIS A 435 11.69 9.20 -2.27
N ASN A 436 10.97 9.18 -3.41
CA ASN A 436 11.04 8.09 -4.38
C ASN A 436 12.46 7.89 -4.91
N VAL A 437 13.15 8.99 -5.24
CA VAL A 437 14.55 8.94 -5.66
C VAL A 437 15.46 8.42 -4.56
N PHE A 438 15.29 8.87 -3.32
CA PHE A 438 16.06 8.35 -2.20
C PHE A 438 15.83 6.85 -2.00
N GLN A 439 14.58 6.40 -2.16
CA GLN A 439 14.18 5.00 -2.12
C GLN A 439 14.82 4.15 -3.20
N ASP A 440 14.83 4.65 -4.43
CA ASP A 440 15.53 4.00 -5.53
C ASP A 440 17.03 3.86 -5.23
N LEU A 441 17.67 4.91 -4.71
CA LEU A 441 19.10 4.90 -4.42
C LEU A 441 19.49 3.82 -3.41
N TYR A 442 18.73 3.68 -2.30
CA TYR A 442 19.06 2.64 -1.31
C TYR A 442 18.62 1.23 -1.73
N ASN A 443 17.59 1.09 -2.58
CA ASN A 443 17.17 -0.21 -3.10
C ASN A 443 18.12 -0.76 -4.18
N LEU A 444 18.75 0.11 -4.98
CA LEU A 444 19.73 -0.25 -6.01
C LEU A 444 21.06 -0.78 -5.43
N ASN A 445 21.31 -0.52 -4.14
CA ASN A 445 22.33 -1.12 -3.28
C ASN A 445 23.65 -1.52 -3.98
N GLU A 446 24.31 -0.57 -4.62
CA GLU A 446 25.72 -0.70 -4.99
C GLU A 446 26.52 -0.73 -3.68
N LYS A 447 27.22 -1.85 -3.42
CA LYS A 447 27.75 -2.32 -2.12
C LYS A 447 28.75 -1.42 -1.36
N SER A 448 28.79 -0.11 -1.58
CA SER A 448 29.63 0.86 -0.88
C SER A 448 28.93 2.14 -0.40
N SER A 449 27.63 2.30 -0.66
CA SER A 449 26.87 3.49 -0.28
C SER A 449 26.27 3.41 1.13
N LYS A 450 26.12 4.56 1.79
CA LYS A 450 25.49 4.71 3.11
C LYS A 450 24.34 5.71 3.03
N PHE A 451 23.24 5.41 3.72
CA PHE A 451 22.00 6.15 3.62
C PHE A 451 21.51 6.59 4.99
N PHE A 452 21.18 7.87 5.10
CA PHE A 452 20.70 8.48 6.34
C PHE A 452 19.48 9.34 6.08
N VAL A 453 18.64 9.48 7.10
CA VAL A 453 17.47 10.36 7.08
C VAL A 453 17.58 11.33 8.25
N ALA A 454 17.42 12.62 7.99
CA ALA A 454 17.50 13.70 8.95
C ALA A 454 16.19 14.50 8.93
N ASP A 455 15.57 14.61 10.09
CA ASP A 455 14.48 15.55 10.33
C ASP A 455 15.06 16.77 11.06
N PRO A 456 15.08 17.97 10.42
CA PRO A 456 15.61 19.19 11.04
C PRO A 456 14.96 19.56 12.38
N GLU A 457 13.68 19.22 12.61
CA GLU A 457 13.02 19.47 13.90
C GLU A 457 13.62 18.60 15.01
N ILE A 458 14.02 17.37 14.67
CA ILE A 458 14.64 16.41 15.60
C ILE A 458 16.14 16.67 15.72
N CYS A 459 16.80 16.99 14.61
CA CYS A 459 18.25 17.16 14.49
C CYS A 459 18.60 18.62 14.14
N PRO A 460 18.46 19.60 15.06
CA PRO A 460 18.58 21.03 14.76
C PRO A 460 19.96 21.46 14.28
N LYS A 461 20.98 20.60 14.43
CA LYS A 461 22.33 20.83 13.91
C LYS A 461 22.46 20.57 12.40
N ILE A 462 21.48 19.89 11.80
CA ILE A 462 21.38 19.63 10.37
C ILE A 462 20.29 20.54 9.83
N LYS A 463 20.70 21.60 9.12
CA LYS A 463 19.76 22.55 8.52
C LYS A 463 19.37 22.10 7.12
N GLY A 464 18.07 22.19 6.81
CA GLY A 464 17.53 22.00 5.47
C GLY A 464 17.04 23.33 4.88
N PRO A 465 16.69 23.35 3.59
CA PRO A 465 16.21 24.55 2.90
C PRO A 465 14.70 24.81 3.08
N GLY A 466 14.01 24.05 3.94
CA GLY A 466 12.56 24.11 4.13
C GLY A 466 11.74 23.29 3.13
N TYR A 467 12.40 22.43 2.34
CA TYR A 467 11.80 21.43 1.47
C TYR A 467 12.69 20.17 1.40
N PRO A 468 12.16 19.01 0.98
CA PRO A 468 12.93 17.76 0.94
C PRO A 468 14.13 17.87 0.00
N VAL A 469 15.33 17.54 0.49
CA VAL A 469 16.57 17.48 -0.32
C VAL A 469 17.40 16.26 0.03
N ILE A 470 18.24 15.82 -0.92
CA ILE A 470 19.21 14.74 -0.70
C ILE A 470 20.61 15.34 -0.79
N HIS A 471 21.34 15.38 0.32
CA HIS A 471 22.76 15.72 0.31
C HIS A 471 23.56 14.48 -0.08
N HIS A 472 24.44 14.62 -1.07
CA HIS A 472 25.33 13.56 -1.54
C HIS A 472 26.79 13.93 -1.29
N TYR A 473 27.49 13.05 -0.58
CA TYR A 473 28.91 13.16 -0.29
C TYR A 473 29.68 12.00 -0.91
N VAL A 474 30.88 12.30 -1.41
CA VAL A 474 31.82 11.32 -1.94
C VAL A 474 33.13 11.44 -1.18
N ASN A 475 33.56 10.35 -0.53
CA ASN A 475 34.79 10.31 0.26
C ASN A 475 34.91 11.46 1.28
N GLY A 476 33.80 11.79 1.95
CA GLY A 476 33.73 12.83 2.98
C GLY A 476 33.62 14.28 2.45
N LYS A 477 33.59 14.51 1.14
CA LYS A 477 33.37 15.84 0.54
C LYS A 477 31.95 15.95 0.01
N LEU A 478 31.34 17.13 0.17
CA LEU A 478 30.03 17.44 -0.39
C LEU A 478 30.15 17.55 -1.91
N GLU A 479 29.46 16.67 -2.63
CA GLU A 479 29.39 16.67 -4.09
C GLU A 479 28.15 17.44 -4.55
N SER A 480 27.02 17.25 -3.86
CA SER A 480 25.76 17.92 -4.15
C SER A 480 24.97 18.13 -2.85
N ASP A 481 24.51 19.34 -2.61
CA ASP A 481 23.57 19.68 -1.53
C ASP A 481 22.11 19.45 -1.93
N ASP A 482 21.80 19.41 -3.23
CA ASP A 482 20.50 18.97 -3.73
C ASP A 482 20.65 17.98 -4.89
N TYR A 483 20.95 16.72 -4.52
CA TYR A 483 21.19 15.66 -5.48
C TYR A 483 19.99 15.40 -6.39
N TYR A 484 18.76 15.58 -5.88
CA TYR A 484 17.55 15.42 -6.68
C TYR A 484 17.49 16.46 -7.78
N ASN A 485 17.60 17.76 -7.46
CA ASN A 485 17.53 18.81 -8.47
C ASN A 485 18.76 18.80 -9.40
N ALA A 486 19.95 18.53 -8.88
CA ALA A 486 21.17 18.39 -9.69
C ALA A 486 21.06 17.27 -10.73
N ASN A 487 20.28 16.23 -10.43
CA ASN A 487 20.07 15.07 -11.32
C ASN A 487 18.61 14.96 -11.78
N LYS A 488 17.84 16.05 -11.74
CA LYS A 488 16.40 16.04 -12.02
C LYS A 488 16.08 15.39 -13.36
N MET A 489 16.88 15.70 -14.37
CA MET A 489 16.75 15.10 -15.71
C MET A 489 16.90 13.58 -15.73
N LEU A 490 17.70 12.99 -14.84
CA LEU A 490 17.79 11.54 -14.71
C LEU A 490 16.51 10.95 -14.12
N PHE A 491 15.88 11.66 -13.18
CA PHE A 491 14.69 11.16 -12.47
C PHE A 491 13.36 11.50 -13.15
N THR A 492 13.35 12.43 -14.10
CA THR A 492 12.13 12.80 -14.85
C THR A 492 12.09 12.23 -16.27
N SER A 493 13.14 11.51 -16.71
CA SER A 493 13.26 10.96 -18.07
C SER A 493 13.17 9.44 -18.07
N ASN A 494 12.76 8.85 -19.19
CA ASN A 494 12.90 7.41 -19.39
C ASN A 494 14.35 7.10 -19.77
N LEU A 495 14.96 6.13 -19.09
CA LEU A 495 16.40 5.89 -19.16
C LEU A 495 16.73 4.57 -19.84
N ILE A 496 17.80 4.57 -20.62
CA ILE A 496 18.48 3.38 -21.14
C ILE A 496 19.86 3.25 -20.51
N LYS A 497 20.14 2.07 -19.95
CA LYS A 497 21.47 1.66 -19.50
C LYS A 497 22.04 0.63 -20.47
N PHE A 498 23.27 0.85 -20.90
CA PHE A 498 24.01 -0.05 -21.79
C PHE A 498 24.96 -0.95 -20.99
N ASP A 499 24.93 -2.25 -21.27
CA ASP A 499 25.79 -3.28 -20.69
C ASP A 499 26.13 -4.35 -21.74
N PRO A 500 27.38 -4.40 -22.26
CA PRO A 500 28.53 -3.55 -21.94
C PRO A 500 28.36 -2.09 -22.40
N GLN A 501 29.27 -1.22 -21.93
CA GLN A 501 29.28 0.21 -22.28
C GLN A 501 29.41 0.45 -23.79
N PRO A 502 28.81 1.54 -24.34
CA PRO A 502 28.88 1.83 -25.76
C PRO A 502 30.31 2.04 -26.26
N HIS A 503 30.57 1.62 -27.49
CA HIS A 503 31.83 1.85 -28.18
C HIS A 503 31.92 3.32 -28.61
N PHE A 504 32.84 4.06 -27.99
CA PHE A 504 33.01 5.51 -28.23
C PHE A 504 33.27 5.89 -29.70
N LYS A 505 33.95 5.01 -30.45
CA LYS A 505 34.09 5.12 -31.91
C LYS A 505 33.13 4.14 -32.56
N PRO A 506 32.04 4.61 -33.20
CA PRO A 506 31.13 3.73 -33.93
C PRO A 506 31.88 3.02 -35.05
N LYS A 507 31.66 1.71 -35.19
CA LYS A 507 32.18 0.91 -36.30
C LYS A 507 31.40 1.20 -37.59
N ASN A 508 30.08 1.42 -37.47
CA ASN A 508 29.18 1.80 -38.55
C ASN A 508 28.31 2.98 -38.09
N ASN A 509 28.60 4.21 -38.52
CA ASN A 509 27.80 5.38 -38.16
C ASN A 509 26.88 5.76 -39.33
N PRO A 510 25.61 5.34 -39.34
CA PRO A 510 24.68 5.68 -40.42
C PRO A 510 24.42 7.20 -40.45
N LEU A 511 24.27 7.75 -41.66
CA LEU A 511 23.92 9.16 -41.88
C LEU A 511 22.49 9.46 -41.42
N GLU A 512 21.60 8.49 -41.55
CA GLU A 512 20.20 8.58 -41.14
C GLU A 512 19.98 7.86 -39.81
N LYS A 513 19.44 8.61 -38.85
CA LYS A 513 19.08 8.11 -37.51
C LYS A 513 17.76 8.74 -37.10
N ALA A 514 16.94 7.99 -36.39
CA ALA A 514 15.74 8.50 -35.76
C ALA A 514 15.88 8.48 -34.25
N ARG A 515 15.21 9.42 -33.58
CA ARG A 515 15.06 9.37 -32.13
C ARG A 515 14.37 8.07 -31.73
N LEU A 516 14.91 7.38 -30.72
CA LEU A 516 14.37 6.13 -30.25
C LEU A 516 13.04 6.37 -29.50
N LEU A 517 11.94 6.03 -30.16
CA LEU A 517 10.58 6.11 -29.63
C LEU A 517 9.94 4.72 -29.67
N ILE A 518 9.99 4.00 -28.54
CA ILE A 518 9.42 2.65 -28.39
C ILE A 518 8.61 2.58 -27.08
N PRO A 519 7.60 1.70 -26.98
CA PRO A 519 6.82 1.55 -25.77
C PRO A 519 7.69 1.11 -24.58
N CYS A 520 7.16 1.23 -23.37
CA CYS A 520 7.79 0.63 -22.19
C CYS A 520 7.81 -0.92 -22.32
N PRO A 521 8.90 -1.61 -21.91
CA PRO A 521 8.97 -3.08 -21.95
C PRO A 521 8.00 -3.76 -20.97
N GLN A 522 7.37 -3.03 -20.05
CA GLN A 522 6.46 -3.59 -19.06
C GLN A 522 5.06 -3.78 -19.67
N ALA A 523 4.48 -4.98 -19.53
CA ALA A 523 3.27 -5.42 -20.24
C ALA A 523 2.03 -4.52 -20.07
N ASN A 524 1.95 -3.73 -18.99
CA ASN A 524 0.81 -2.86 -18.67
C ASN A 524 1.08 -1.37 -18.95
N CYS A 525 2.21 -1.03 -19.59
CA CYS A 525 2.55 0.36 -19.93
C CYS A 525 2.63 0.55 -21.44
N SER A 526 1.52 0.97 -22.03
CA SER A 526 1.40 1.21 -23.48
C SER A 526 1.93 2.57 -23.92
N THR A 527 2.64 3.30 -23.04
CA THR A 527 3.13 4.65 -23.35
C THR A 527 4.39 4.54 -24.20
N PHE A 528 4.40 5.21 -25.36
CA PHE A 528 5.61 5.40 -26.16
C PHE A 528 6.55 6.36 -25.42
N CYS A 529 7.77 5.89 -25.15
CA CYS A 529 8.72 6.60 -24.33
C CYS A 529 9.85 7.18 -25.20
N ASN A 530 10.18 8.44 -24.95
CA ASN A 530 11.46 9.00 -25.38
C ASN A 530 12.55 8.52 -24.42
N TRP A 531 13.60 7.91 -24.96
CA TRP A 531 14.65 7.28 -24.16
C TRP A 531 15.95 8.09 -24.17
N ARG A 532 16.56 8.22 -22.99
CA ARG A 532 17.83 8.91 -22.78
C ARG A 532 18.88 7.99 -22.20
N CYS A 533 20.14 8.19 -22.58
CA CYS A 533 21.22 7.39 -22.02
C CYS A 533 21.43 7.73 -20.54
N PHE A 534 21.42 6.73 -19.66
CA PHE A 534 21.66 6.89 -18.22
C PHE A 534 23.00 7.57 -17.90
N LYS A 535 24.01 7.41 -18.76
CA LYS A 535 25.37 7.92 -18.53
C LYS A 535 25.57 9.34 -19.05
N CYS A 536 25.28 9.60 -20.33
CA CYS A 536 25.51 10.92 -20.93
C CYS A 536 24.27 11.81 -20.95
N GLN A 537 23.09 11.31 -20.57
CA GLN A 537 21.82 12.04 -20.52
C GLN A 537 21.31 12.57 -21.88
N HIS A 538 21.99 12.26 -22.98
CA HIS A 538 21.54 12.60 -24.33
C HIS A 538 20.41 11.65 -24.77
N ASP A 539 19.55 12.15 -25.65
CA ASP A 539 18.55 11.33 -26.33
C ASP A 539 19.23 10.19 -27.10
N VAL A 540 18.63 9.00 -27.03
CA VAL A 540 19.11 7.82 -27.74
C VAL A 540 18.49 7.81 -29.14
N GLU A 541 19.31 7.50 -30.13
CA GLU A 541 18.93 7.40 -31.53
C GLU A 541 19.08 5.96 -32.01
N TYR A 542 18.25 5.56 -32.98
CA TYR A 542 18.34 4.29 -33.67
C TYR A 542 18.79 4.52 -35.11
N GLY A 543 19.81 3.77 -35.54
CA GLY A 543 20.43 3.94 -36.85
C GLY A 543 19.99 2.93 -37.92
N TYR A 544 18.84 2.26 -37.74
CA TYR A 544 18.31 1.28 -38.70
C TYR A 544 19.24 0.09 -39.00
N ASN A 545 20.26 -0.12 -38.17
CA ASN A 545 21.26 -1.16 -38.32
C ASN A 545 21.40 -2.03 -37.07
N TRP A 546 20.31 -2.15 -36.29
CA TRP A 546 20.29 -2.88 -35.01
C TRP A 546 21.25 -2.32 -33.94
N HIS A 547 21.63 -1.05 -34.08
CA HIS A 547 22.45 -0.33 -33.09
C HIS A 547 21.77 0.97 -32.66
N LEU A 548 22.00 1.30 -31.39
CA LEU A 548 21.60 2.52 -30.72
C LEU A 548 22.80 3.45 -30.54
N TYR A 549 22.56 4.74 -30.65
CA TYR A 549 23.57 5.79 -30.59
C TYR A 549 23.19 6.83 -29.55
N CYS A 550 24.20 7.34 -28.84
CA CYS A 550 24.08 8.49 -27.96
C CYS A 550 25.46 9.15 -27.82
N GLY A 551 25.59 10.17 -26.96
CA GLY A 551 26.89 10.81 -26.68
C GLY A 551 27.97 9.87 -26.11
N CYS A 552 27.64 8.66 -25.67
CA CYS A 552 28.62 7.64 -25.26
C CYS A 552 29.18 6.81 -26.42
N GLY A 553 28.56 6.84 -27.60
CA GLY A 553 28.94 6.04 -28.76
C GLY A 553 27.86 5.03 -29.18
N GLU A 554 28.29 3.94 -29.80
CA GLU A 554 27.45 2.90 -30.42
C GLU A 554 27.27 1.69 -29.50
N SER A 555 26.03 1.18 -29.38
CA SER A 555 25.73 -0.07 -28.69
C SER A 555 24.72 -0.91 -29.48
N SER A 556 24.89 -2.23 -29.49
CA SER A 556 23.87 -3.15 -30.02
C SER A 556 22.58 -3.07 -29.20
N ILE A 557 21.43 -3.26 -29.86
CA ILE A 557 20.12 -3.36 -29.20
C ILE A 557 20.01 -4.52 -28.20
N GLY A 558 20.86 -5.54 -28.30
CA GLY A 558 20.90 -6.65 -27.33
C GLY A 558 21.51 -6.27 -25.98
N ASN A 559 22.20 -5.12 -25.91
CA ASN A 559 23.00 -4.70 -24.76
C ASN A 559 22.34 -3.55 -23.98
N CYS A 560 21.03 -3.34 -24.11
CA CYS A 560 20.32 -2.27 -23.42
C CYS A 560 19.27 -2.77 -22.43
N LYS A 561 19.14 -2.02 -21.34
CA LYS A 561 18.08 -2.14 -20.34
C LYS A 561 17.39 -0.79 -20.17
N PHE A 562 16.09 -0.81 -19.93
CA PHE A 562 15.19 0.33 -19.99
C PHE A 562 14.54 0.55 -18.62
N LYS A 563 14.42 1.81 -18.18
CA LYS A 563 13.67 2.23 -16.99
C LYS A 563 12.68 3.34 -17.39
N CYS A 564 11.40 3.02 -17.37
CA CYS A 564 10.32 3.98 -17.62
C CYS A 564 10.05 4.81 -16.36
N ASN A 565 9.72 6.10 -16.53
CA ASN A 565 9.39 7.01 -15.42
C ASN A 565 7.86 7.20 -15.22
N GLY A 566 7.07 6.21 -15.65
CA GLY A 566 5.62 6.20 -15.40
C GLY A 566 5.28 6.07 -13.91
N PRO A 567 4.18 6.68 -13.44
CA PRO A 567 3.83 6.74 -12.01
C PRO A 567 3.55 5.38 -11.37
N ASP A 568 3.22 4.36 -12.16
CA ASP A 568 2.88 3.00 -11.68
C ASP A 568 4.07 2.03 -11.73
N HIS A 569 5.30 2.51 -11.92
CA HIS A 569 6.48 1.67 -12.13
C HIS A 569 7.44 1.69 -10.93
N ASN A 570 7.53 0.57 -10.23
CA ASN A 570 8.42 0.37 -9.08
C ASN A 570 9.57 -0.61 -9.36
N GLU A 571 9.71 -1.10 -10.59
CA GLU A 571 10.74 -2.05 -11.00
C GLU A 571 11.97 -1.33 -11.59
N GLY A 572 13.16 -1.93 -11.39
CA GLY A 572 14.43 -1.39 -11.89
C GLY A 572 14.56 -1.45 -13.42
N PHE A 573 15.81 -1.47 -13.92
CA PHE A 573 16.06 -1.57 -15.36
C PHE A 573 15.63 -2.94 -15.93
N LEU A 574 14.75 -2.95 -16.93
CA LEU A 574 14.21 -4.14 -17.60
C LEU A 574 14.78 -4.32 -19.01
N SER A 575 14.84 -5.55 -19.51
CA SER A 575 15.18 -5.84 -20.91
C SER A 575 13.94 -6.28 -21.66
N PHE A 576 13.84 -5.92 -22.95
CA PHE A 576 12.89 -6.58 -23.85
C PHE A 576 13.32 -8.02 -24.08
N GLU A 577 12.35 -8.90 -24.35
CA GLU A 577 12.67 -10.14 -25.06
C GLU A 577 13.23 -9.78 -26.44
N PHE A 578 14.33 -10.44 -26.83
CA PHE A 578 15.12 -10.04 -28.01
C PHE A 578 14.27 -9.90 -29.28
N ASN A 579 13.32 -10.82 -29.50
CA ASN A 579 12.43 -10.82 -30.66
C ASN A 579 11.42 -9.66 -30.64
N THR A 580 10.98 -9.22 -29.46
CA THR A 580 10.00 -8.13 -29.30
C THR A 580 10.61 -6.79 -29.66
N LEU A 581 11.83 -6.51 -29.21
CA LEU A 581 12.50 -5.25 -29.55
C LEU A 581 12.80 -5.16 -31.05
N THR A 582 13.17 -6.28 -31.68
CA THR A 582 13.39 -6.32 -33.13
C THR A 582 12.12 -6.07 -33.94
N THR A 583 10.94 -6.50 -33.44
CA THR A 583 9.66 -6.20 -34.11
C THR A 583 9.17 -4.77 -33.92
N LEU A 584 9.62 -4.08 -32.88
CA LEU A 584 9.24 -2.69 -32.58
C LEU A 584 10.09 -1.67 -33.33
N LEU A 585 11.30 -2.05 -33.74
CA LEU A 585 12.22 -1.17 -34.45
C LEU A 585 12.04 -1.32 -35.96
N PRO A 586 11.84 -0.22 -36.71
CA PRO A 586 11.70 -0.30 -38.16
C PRO A 586 13.00 -0.78 -38.83
N SER A 587 12.88 -1.56 -39.91
CA SER A 587 14.04 -2.03 -40.66
C SER A 587 14.66 -0.96 -41.55
N GLU A 588 13.89 0.07 -41.92
CA GLU A 588 14.28 1.14 -42.82
C GLU A 588 13.72 2.51 -42.35
N PRO A 589 14.33 3.63 -42.75
CA PRO A 589 13.78 4.97 -42.54
C PRO A 589 12.33 5.10 -43.01
N PRO A 590 11.47 5.87 -42.31
CA PRO A 590 10.07 5.99 -42.68
C PRO A 590 9.87 6.77 -43.99
N GLU A 591 8.85 6.39 -44.76
CA GLU A 591 8.45 7.13 -45.97
C GLU A 591 7.77 8.46 -45.56
N GLU A 592 8.34 9.60 -45.96
CA GLU A 592 7.76 10.91 -45.63
C GLU A 592 6.58 11.26 -46.53
N ILE A 593 5.46 11.69 -45.93
CA ILE A 593 4.27 12.22 -46.60
C ILE A 593 4.11 13.69 -46.20
N ASN A 594 4.46 14.60 -47.12
CA ASN A 594 4.42 16.05 -46.89
C ASN A 594 3.12 16.64 -47.45
N ILE A 595 2.28 17.23 -46.59
CA ILE A 595 0.97 17.77 -46.95
C ILE A 595 0.92 19.26 -46.60
N LEU A 596 0.68 20.12 -47.59
CA LEU A 596 0.52 21.56 -47.42
C LEU A 596 -0.94 21.91 -47.14
N LEU A 597 -1.21 22.65 -46.06
CA LEU A 597 -2.55 23.12 -45.71
C LEU A 597 -2.71 24.59 -46.07
N LEU A 598 -3.74 24.91 -46.87
CA LEU A 598 -4.08 26.27 -47.28
C LEU A 598 -5.53 26.58 -46.97
N GLY A 599 -5.85 27.81 -46.62
CA GLY A 599 -7.24 28.23 -46.42
C GLY A 599 -7.36 29.56 -45.69
N GLU A 600 -8.54 30.16 -45.79
CA GLU A 600 -8.84 31.46 -45.21
C GLU A 600 -8.68 31.48 -43.68
N THR A 601 -8.42 32.66 -43.13
CA THR A 601 -8.45 32.87 -41.68
C THR A 601 -9.80 32.42 -41.10
N GLY A 602 -9.77 31.63 -40.03
CA GLY A 602 -10.98 31.12 -39.38
C GLY A 602 -11.67 29.93 -40.09
N VAL A 603 -11.07 29.35 -41.14
CA VAL A 603 -11.58 28.11 -41.78
C VAL A 603 -11.41 26.86 -40.89
N GLY A 604 -10.54 26.93 -39.87
CA GLY A 604 -10.31 25.85 -38.91
C GLY A 604 -9.07 24.99 -39.17
N LYS A 605 -7.99 25.54 -39.76
CA LYS A 605 -6.74 24.82 -40.04
C LYS A 605 -6.10 24.19 -38.79
N SER A 606 -5.88 24.99 -37.74
CA SER A 606 -5.30 24.51 -36.48
C SER A 606 -6.16 23.43 -35.82
N THR A 607 -7.49 23.57 -35.86
CA THR A 607 -8.41 22.53 -35.36
C THR A 607 -8.34 21.27 -36.23
N PHE A 608 -8.22 21.41 -37.56
CA PHE A 608 -8.07 20.29 -38.48
C PHE A 608 -6.79 19.50 -38.23
N ILE A 609 -5.65 20.16 -37.97
CA ILE A 609 -4.37 19.48 -37.64
C ILE A 609 -4.54 18.52 -36.46
N ASN A 610 -5.10 19.02 -35.35
CA ASN A 610 -5.34 18.19 -34.17
C ASN A 610 -6.43 17.13 -34.41
N ALA A 611 -7.50 17.47 -35.13
CA ALA A 611 -8.55 16.50 -35.45
C ALA A 611 -8.02 15.35 -36.32
N PHE A 612 -7.28 15.68 -37.38
CA PHE A 612 -6.76 14.76 -38.37
C PHE A 612 -5.79 13.73 -37.78
N VAL A 613 -4.86 14.14 -36.90
CA VAL A 613 -3.96 13.19 -36.22
C VAL A 613 -4.75 12.22 -35.33
N ASN A 614 -5.78 12.69 -34.63
CA ASN A 614 -6.59 11.82 -33.78
C ASN A 614 -7.52 10.90 -34.59
N TYR A 615 -8.02 11.34 -35.75
CA TYR A 615 -8.80 10.51 -36.67
C TYR A 615 -7.96 9.40 -37.31
N LEU A 616 -6.67 9.63 -37.56
CA LEU A 616 -5.77 8.59 -38.05
C LEU A 616 -5.29 7.64 -36.94
N ARG A 617 -5.42 8.05 -35.66
CA ARG A 617 -4.95 7.30 -34.50
C ARG A 617 -6.03 6.42 -33.86
N PHE A 618 -7.29 6.86 -33.88
CA PHE A 618 -8.40 6.18 -33.22
C PHE A 618 -9.55 5.92 -34.19
N ASP A 619 -9.87 4.65 -34.41
CA ASP A 619 -10.93 4.23 -35.33
C ASP A 619 -12.32 4.63 -34.82
N THR A 620 -12.47 4.72 -33.49
CA THR A 620 -13.73 5.09 -32.84
C THR A 620 -13.57 6.20 -31.80
N LEU A 621 -14.64 6.98 -31.60
CA LEU A 621 -14.69 7.99 -30.53
C LEU A 621 -14.51 7.37 -29.14
N LYS A 622 -14.96 6.12 -28.95
CA LYS A 622 -14.81 5.37 -27.70
C LYS A 622 -13.33 5.11 -27.38
N GLU A 623 -12.56 4.69 -28.38
CA GLU A 623 -11.10 4.51 -28.26
C GLU A 623 -10.40 5.85 -28.01
N ALA A 624 -10.83 6.91 -28.68
CA ALA A 624 -10.26 8.25 -28.46
C ALA A 624 -10.53 8.76 -27.04
N LYS A 625 -11.70 8.44 -26.45
CA LYS A 625 -12.05 8.77 -25.06
C LYS A 625 -11.16 8.03 -24.05
N SER A 626 -10.88 6.74 -24.26
CA SER A 626 -10.00 5.96 -23.38
C SER A 626 -8.52 6.21 -23.64
N GLY A 627 -8.16 6.60 -24.86
CA GLY A 627 -6.79 6.86 -25.30
C GLY A 627 -6.26 8.24 -24.91
N ASN A 628 -4.97 8.44 -25.12
CA ASN A 628 -4.31 9.74 -24.94
C ASN A 628 -4.51 10.58 -26.21
N MET A 629 -5.35 11.62 -26.10
CA MET A 629 -5.60 12.60 -27.17
C MET A 629 -4.30 13.32 -27.54
N GLU A 630 -4.01 13.39 -28.83
CA GLU A 630 -2.81 14.04 -29.35
C GLU A 630 -3.11 15.50 -29.69
N VAL A 631 -2.22 16.42 -29.28
CA VAL A 631 -2.36 17.85 -29.54
C VAL A 631 -1.04 18.36 -30.09
N LEU A 632 -0.99 18.59 -31.40
CA LEU A 632 0.20 19.05 -32.11
C LEU A 632 0.30 20.57 -32.14
N ILE A 633 -0.85 21.25 -32.15
CA ILE A 633 -0.93 22.71 -32.21
C ILE A 633 -1.85 23.24 -31.11
N SER A 634 -1.46 24.35 -30.48
CA SER A 634 -2.29 25.01 -29.48
C SER A 634 -3.61 25.46 -30.10
N SER A 635 -4.72 25.25 -29.41
CA SER A 635 -6.03 25.68 -29.90
C SER A 635 -6.94 26.10 -28.76
N LYS A 636 -7.78 27.11 -29.04
CA LYS A 636 -8.74 27.66 -28.10
C LYS A 636 -10.09 27.79 -28.80
N PHE A 637 -11.13 27.34 -28.12
CA PHE A 637 -12.51 27.51 -28.59
C PHE A 637 -13.45 27.66 -27.41
N THR A 638 -14.61 28.24 -27.67
CA THR A 638 -15.66 28.45 -26.67
C THR A 638 -16.79 27.47 -26.90
N LEU A 639 -17.28 26.88 -25.81
CA LEU A 639 -18.55 26.18 -25.77
C LEU A 639 -19.54 26.99 -24.96
N THR A 640 -20.80 26.91 -25.35
CA THR A 640 -21.89 27.59 -24.66
C THR A 640 -22.90 26.53 -24.26
N ASP A 641 -23.33 26.54 -23.00
CA ASP A 641 -24.34 25.62 -22.51
C ASP A 641 -25.78 26.13 -22.76
N GLU A 642 -26.78 25.38 -22.31
CA GLU A 642 -28.21 25.72 -22.46
C GLU A 642 -28.60 27.02 -21.74
N ASN A 643 -27.82 27.46 -20.75
CA ASN A 643 -28.04 28.71 -20.01
C ASN A 643 -27.30 29.91 -20.64
N TYR A 644 -26.68 29.71 -21.81
CA TYR A 644 -25.81 30.67 -22.48
C TYR A 644 -24.51 30.98 -21.75
N ASP A 645 -24.13 30.16 -20.76
CA ASP A 645 -22.87 30.30 -20.06
C ASP A 645 -21.73 29.80 -20.96
N THR A 646 -20.70 30.64 -21.11
CA THR A 646 -19.60 30.37 -22.04
C THR A 646 -18.39 29.82 -21.29
N GLN A 647 -18.00 28.61 -21.65
CA GLN A 647 -16.77 27.99 -21.18
C GLN A 647 -15.71 28.02 -22.28
N THR A 648 -14.49 28.42 -21.92
CA THR A 648 -13.38 28.48 -22.86
C THR A 648 -12.47 27.27 -22.66
N ILE A 649 -12.38 26.42 -23.68
CA ILE A 649 -11.48 25.28 -23.70
C ILE A 649 -10.16 25.71 -24.36
N LYS A 650 -9.05 25.46 -23.66
CA LYS A 650 -7.69 25.59 -24.18
C LYS A 650 -7.02 24.22 -24.20
N ILE A 651 -6.48 23.84 -25.35
CA ILE A 651 -5.72 22.62 -25.57
C ILE A 651 -4.31 22.97 -26.07
N GLY A 652 -3.30 22.27 -25.58
CA GLY A 652 -1.90 22.54 -25.90
C GLY A 652 -1.27 23.63 -25.03
N ASN A 653 0.06 23.75 -25.13
CA ASN A 653 0.84 24.79 -24.44
C ASN A 653 0.74 26.12 -25.20
N ASP A 654 1.14 27.22 -24.56
CA ASP A 654 1.27 28.51 -25.24
C ASP A 654 2.33 28.44 -26.34
N ASP A 655 1.93 28.76 -27.56
CA ASP A 655 2.80 28.78 -28.74
C ASP A 655 2.93 30.24 -29.21
N PRO A 656 4.13 30.84 -29.20
CA PRO A 656 4.35 32.21 -29.65
C PRO A 656 4.02 32.43 -31.15
N ASN A 657 3.95 31.35 -31.95
CA ASN A 657 3.51 31.40 -33.35
C ASN A 657 1.98 31.40 -33.51
N GLU A 658 1.21 31.16 -32.43
CA GLU A 658 -0.25 31.16 -32.39
C GLU A 658 -0.77 32.33 -31.54
N GLN A 659 -1.18 33.42 -32.19
CA GLN A 659 -1.77 34.58 -31.51
C GLN A 659 -3.30 34.46 -31.46
N VAL A 660 -3.84 34.24 -30.27
CA VAL A 660 -5.26 33.88 -30.05
C VAL A 660 -6.12 35.07 -29.60
N GLU A 661 -5.57 36.28 -29.53
CA GLU A 661 -6.20 37.43 -28.84
C GLU A 661 -6.88 38.46 -29.76
N ASN A 662 -6.62 38.45 -31.08
CA ASN A 662 -7.15 39.45 -32.01
C ASN A 662 -8.14 38.86 -33.03
N VAL A 663 -9.42 39.26 -32.94
CA VAL A 663 -10.49 38.82 -33.84
C VAL A 663 -10.24 39.35 -35.27
N GLY A 664 -10.07 38.44 -36.24
CA GLY A 664 -9.91 38.78 -37.66
C GLY A 664 -8.47 38.79 -38.20
N MET A 665 -7.45 38.49 -37.38
CA MET A 665 -6.09 38.21 -37.85
C MET A 665 -5.87 36.70 -38.00
N SER A 666 -4.93 36.28 -38.85
CA SER A 666 -4.49 34.87 -38.89
C SER A 666 -3.98 34.47 -37.50
N SER A 667 -4.42 33.32 -36.98
CA SER A 667 -3.93 32.78 -35.70
C SER A 667 -2.45 32.38 -35.82
N THR A 668 -2.10 31.67 -36.89
CA THR A 668 -0.74 31.27 -37.26
C THR A 668 0.01 32.43 -37.92
N GLN A 669 1.18 32.80 -37.40
CA GLN A 669 1.97 33.93 -37.94
C GLN A 669 2.98 33.51 -39.01
N GLU A 670 3.67 32.39 -38.83
CA GLU A 670 4.65 31.82 -39.76
C GLU A 670 4.34 30.34 -40.08
N CYS A 671 4.81 29.86 -41.23
CA CYS A 671 4.68 28.45 -41.60
C CYS A 671 5.38 27.55 -40.58
N ASN A 672 4.72 26.44 -40.22
CA ASN A 672 5.28 25.46 -39.30
C ASN A 672 4.94 24.04 -39.74
N SER A 673 5.76 23.07 -39.33
CA SER A 673 5.57 21.66 -39.64
C SER A 673 5.24 20.84 -38.41
N TYR A 674 4.12 20.14 -38.48
CA TYR A 674 3.67 19.21 -37.45
C TYR A 674 3.85 17.78 -37.97
N VAL A 675 4.64 16.99 -37.26
CA VAL A 675 5.06 15.65 -37.70
C VAL A 675 4.51 14.60 -36.75
N PHE A 676 3.92 13.55 -37.30
CA PHE A 676 3.46 12.39 -36.54
C PHE A 676 3.62 11.10 -37.34
N TYR A 677 3.71 9.97 -36.63
CA TYR A 677 3.84 8.65 -37.24
C TYR A 677 2.46 8.08 -37.56
N ALA A 678 2.30 7.55 -38.78
CA ALA A 678 1.14 6.79 -39.19
C ALA A 678 1.48 5.29 -39.27
N ALA A 679 0.47 4.45 -39.52
CA ALA A 679 0.67 3.02 -39.75
C ALA A 679 1.65 2.74 -40.90
N GLU A 680 2.25 1.54 -40.92
CA GLU A 680 3.13 1.06 -41.99
C GLU A 680 4.45 1.85 -42.19
N ASN A 681 5.06 2.37 -41.11
CA ASN A 681 6.34 3.09 -41.16
C ASN A 681 6.29 4.37 -42.04
N LYS A 682 5.17 5.09 -42.01
CA LYS A 682 4.97 6.37 -42.72
C LYS A 682 5.07 7.54 -41.75
N LEU A 683 5.80 8.59 -42.15
CA LEU A 683 5.95 9.83 -41.38
C LEU A 683 5.12 10.93 -42.06
N ILE A 684 4.01 11.33 -41.45
CA ILE A 684 3.15 12.39 -42.01
C ILE A 684 3.62 13.75 -41.46
N ARG A 685 3.86 14.69 -42.37
CA ARG A 685 4.17 16.09 -42.07
C ARG A 685 3.06 16.99 -42.60
N LEU A 686 2.34 17.64 -41.70
CA LEU A 686 1.41 18.70 -42.03
C LEU A 686 2.14 20.03 -41.98
N ILE A 687 2.16 20.74 -43.11
CA ILE A 687 2.73 22.08 -43.23
C ILE A 687 1.57 23.07 -43.07
N ASP A 688 1.48 23.69 -41.90
CA ASP A 688 0.51 24.73 -41.63
C ASP A 688 1.00 26.06 -42.18
N THR A 689 0.05 26.88 -42.63
CA THR A 689 0.33 28.16 -43.27
C THR A 689 -0.51 29.27 -42.65
N PRO A 690 -0.02 30.52 -42.65
CA PRO A 690 -0.86 31.66 -42.28
C PRO A 690 -2.16 31.69 -43.10
N GLY A 691 -3.26 32.08 -42.45
CA GLY A 691 -4.53 32.30 -43.12
C GLY A 691 -4.44 33.33 -44.23
N ILE A 692 -5.08 33.01 -45.34
CA ILE A 692 -5.14 33.88 -46.52
C ILE A 692 -6.36 34.79 -46.37
N GLY A 693 -6.22 36.08 -46.70
CA GLY A 693 -7.28 37.07 -46.49
C GLY A 693 -7.15 37.74 -45.14
N ASP A 694 -5.92 38.10 -44.81
CA ASP A 694 -5.60 38.82 -43.60
C ASP A 694 -6.24 40.22 -43.62
N THR A 695 -6.76 40.67 -42.48
CA THR A 695 -7.31 42.02 -42.33
C THR A 695 -6.27 43.13 -42.56
N ARG A 696 -4.97 42.78 -42.62
CA ARG A 696 -3.84 43.62 -43.01
C ARG A 696 -3.72 43.89 -44.53
N GLY A 697 -4.52 43.23 -45.38
CA GLY A 697 -4.65 43.52 -46.81
C GLY A 697 -3.78 42.68 -47.76
N LEU A 698 -3.95 42.90 -49.08
CA LEU A 698 -3.36 42.09 -50.16
C LEU A 698 -1.83 42.03 -50.17
N ASP A 699 -1.14 43.09 -49.73
CA ASP A 699 0.32 43.13 -49.66
C ASP A 699 0.88 42.17 -48.60
N GLN A 700 0.13 41.94 -47.52
CA GLN A 700 0.50 40.96 -46.49
C GLN A 700 0.25 39.53 -46.99
N ASP A 701 -0.84 39.30 -47.72
CA ASP A 701 -1.11 37.99 -48.34
C ASP A 701 -0.01 37.58 -49.32
N LYS A 702 0.56 38.54 -50.09
CA LYS A 702 1.70 38.27 -50.99
C LYS A 702 2.96 37.86 -50.22
N LYS A 703 3.29 38.55 -49.12
CA LYS A 703 4.41 38.18 -48.23
C LYS A 703 4.22 36.81 -47.58
N ASN A 704 3.00 36.53 -47.12
CA ASN A 704 2.64 35.24 -46.56
C ASN A 704 2.85 34.13 -47.61
N PHE A 705 2.49 34.40 -48.87
CA PHE A 705 2.69 33.47 -49.97
C PHE A 705 4.17 33.22 -50.30
N GLU A 706 4.99 34.28 -50.36
CA GLU A 706 6.46 34.15 -50.53
C GLU A 706 7.09 33.33 -49.38
N ASN A 707 6.62 33.53 -48.15
CA ASN A 707 7.06 32.74 -47.00
C ASN A 707 6.67 31.25 -47.13
N ILE A 708 5.46 30.96 -47.62
CA ILE A 708 5.01 29.58 -47.89
C ILE A 708 5.93 28.92 -48.92
N LEU A 709 6.20 29.59 -50.05
CA LEU A 709 7.08 29.07 -51.10
C LEU A 709 8.50 28.82 -50.59
N LYS A 710 9.05 29.78 -49.83
CA LYS A 710 10.36 29.63 -49.20
C LYS A 710 10.37 28.45 -48.23
N TYR A 711 9.33 28.28 -47.42
CA TYR A 711 9.25 27.18 -46.47
C TYR A 711 9.22 25.83 -47.18
N ILE A 712 8.35 25.66 -48.18
CA ILE A 712 8.22 24.38 -48.91
C ILE A 712 9.46 24.04 -49.75
N SER A 713 10.26 25.02 -50.16
CA SER A 713 11.52 24.79 -50.89
C SER A 713 12.56 23.97 -50.11
N HIS A 714 12.43 23.90 -48.77
CA HIS A 714 13.29 23.09 -47.91
C HIS A 714 12.89 21.61 -47.87
N HIS A 715 11.76 21.24 -48.47
CA HIS A 715 11.28 19.86 -48.56
C HIS A 715 11.55 19.28 -49.95
N ARG A 716 11.90 17.99 -50.00
CA ARG A 716 12.29 17.31 -51.24
C ARG A 716 11.13 17.17 -52.23
N TYR A 717 9.92 16.97 -51.71
CA TYR A 717 8.69 16.80 -52.49
C TYR A 717 7.46 17.08 -51.62
N ILE A 718 6.31 17.34 -52.26
CA ILE A 718 5.00 17.51 -51.62
C ILE A 718 4.03 16.46 -52.16
N ASN A 719 3.41 15.69 -51.28
CA ASN A 719 2.47 14.63 -51.66
C ASN A 719 1.05 15.19 -51.90
N GLY A 720 0.66 16.24 -51.16
CA GLY A 720 -0.68 16.83 -51.25
C GLY A 720 -0.73 18.31 -50.91
N ILE A 721 -1.64 19.03 -51.58
CA ILE A 721 -2.00 20.42 -51.28
C ILE A 721 -3.50 20.43 -50.92
N CYS A 722 -3.78 20.52 -49.62
CA CYS A 722 -5.13 20.52 -49.08
C CYS A 722 -5.65 21.94 -48.94
N ILE A 723 -6.69 22.27 -49.70
CA ILE A 723 -7.34 23.57 -49.70
C ILE A 723 -8.59 23.48 -48.82
N LEU A 724 -8.50 24.06 -47.63
CA LEU A 724 -9.55 24.04 -46.62
C LEU A 724 -10.61 25.10 -46.91
N LEU A 725 -11.87 24.69 -46.87
CA LEU A 725 -13.05 25.50 -47.16
C LEU A 725 -14.16 25.25 -46.14
N LYS A 726 -15.01 26.24 -45.87
CA LYS A 726 -16.30 26.00 -45.19
C LYS A 726 -17.38 25.70 -46.24
N PRO A 727 -18.34 24.81 -45.97
CA PRO A 727 -19.33 24.38 -46.97
C PRO A 727 -20.49 25.36 -47.21
N ASN A 728 -20.69 26.35 -46.32
CA ASN A 728 -21.84 27.29 -46.39
C ASN A 728 -21.45 28.72 -46.82
N ASN A 729 -20.32 28.88 -47.52
CA ASN A 729 -19.93 30.16 -48.09
C ASN A 729 -20.56 30.33 -49.48
N ALA A 730 -21.70 31.03 -49.56
CA ALA A 730 -22.41 31.33 -50.81
C ALA A 730 -21.65 32.28 -51.76
N ARG A 731 -20.54 32.87 -51.29
CA ARG A 731 -19.62 33.68 -52.09
C ARG A 731 -18.20 33.27 -51.73
N LEU A 732 -17.44 32.77 -52.69
CA LEU A 732 -15.99 32.66 -52.55
C LEU A 732 -15.39 34.06 -52.56
N THR A 733 -14.51 34.35 -51.61
CA THR A 733 -13.91 35.68 -51.48
C THR A 733 -12.96 35.98 -52.64
N VAL A 734 -12.66 37.27 -52.86
CA VAL A 734 -11.64 37.72 -53.82
C VAL A 734 -10.26 37.15 -53.48
N VAL A 735 -10.04 36.89 -52.19
CA VAL A 735 -8.82 36.32 -51.61
C VAL A 735 -8.61 34.86 -52.05
N PHE A 736 -9.66 34.04 -52.06
CA PHE A 736 -9.56 32.66 -52.54
C PHE A 736 -9.16 32.58 -54.02
N ARG A 737 -9.70 33.50 -54.86
CA ARG A 737 -9.30 33.62 -56.27
C ARG A 737 -7.82 33.95 -56.41
N PHE A 738 -7.31 34.86 -55.58
CA PHE A 738 -5.89 35.22 -55.55
C PHE A 738 -5.02 34.03 -55.14
N CYS A 739 -5.40 33.28 -54.09
CA CYS A 739 -4.66 32.09 -53.64
C CYS A 739 -4.49 31.03 -54.73
N ILE A 740 -5.57 30.64 -55.41
CA ILE A 740 -5.49 29.59 -56.45
C ILE A 740 -4.66 30.08 -57.64
N GLN A 741 -4.78 31.36 -58.00
CA GLN A 741 -4.02 31.94 -59.11
C GLN A 741 -2.54 32.06 -58.80
N GLU A 742 -2.15 32.56 -57.63
CA GLU A 742 -0.75 32.64 -57.21
C GLU A 742 -0.15 31.25 -57.01
N LEU A 743 -0.90 30.31 -56.44
CA LEU A 743 -0.43 28.93 -56.28
C LEU A 743 -0.11 28.26 -57.62
N LEU A 744 -0.92 28.49 -58.63
CA LEU A 744 -0.70 27.93 -59.96
C LEU A 744 0.24 28.75 -60.85
N SER A 745 0.52 30.01 -60.51
CA SER A 745 1.53 30.81 -61.22
C SER A 745 2.95 30.46 -60.78
N HIS A 746 3.13 30.05 -59.52
CA HIS A 746 4.44 29.73 -58.93
C HIS A 746 4.74 28.23 -58.83
N LEU A 747 3.74 27.34 -58.85
CA LEU A 747 3.96 25.89 -58.89
C LEU A 747 3.96 25.35 -60.33
N HIS A 748 4.81 24.34 -60.60
CA HIS A 748 4.81 23.66 -61.89
C HIS A 748 3.42 23.02 -62.18
N ARG A 749 3.00 22.99 -63.46
CA ARG A 749 1.66 22.54 -63.91
C ARG A 749 1.23 21.16 -63.40
N ASN A 750 2.17 20.33 -62.98
CA ASN A 750 1.92 18.99 -62.44
C ASN A 750 1.41 19.02 -60.98
N ALA A 751 1.56 20.13 -60.24
CA ALA A 751 1.03 20.27 -58.88
C ALA A 751 -0.51 20.13 -58.82
N LYS A 752 -1.20 20.39 -59.94
CA LYS A 752 -2.67 20.29 -60.04
C LYS A 752 -3.21 18.93 -59.63
N ASP A 753 -2.44 17.86 -59.83
CA ASP A 753 -2.84 16.48 -59.55
C ASP A 753 -2.67 16.11 -58.06
N ASN A 754 -2.01 16.97 -57.28
CA ASN A 754 -1.86 16.87 -55.83
C ASN A 754 -2.81 17.81 -55.06
N ILE A 755 -3.62 18.63 -55.75
CA ILE A 755 -4.58 19.56 -55.13
C ILE A 755 -5.88 18.84 -54.78
N VAL A 756 -6.30 18.98 -53.52
CA VAL A 756 -7.57 18.47 -53.00
C VAL A 756 -8.29 19.54 -52.19
N PHE A 757 -9.61 19.44 -52.07
CA PHE A 757 -10.47 20.37 -51.35
C PHE A 757 -11.03 19.72 -50.10
N CYS A 758 -10.74 20.30 -48.94
CA CYS A 758 -11.14 19.79 -47.63
C CYS A 758 -12.19 20.72 -47.02
N PHE A 759 -13.45 20.29 -47.01
CA PHE A 759 -14.53 21.02 -46.37
C PHE A 759 -14.53 20.76 -44.87
N THR A 760 -14.15 21.76 -44.09
CA THR A 760 -14.22 21.72 -42.62
C THR A 760 -15.63 22.08 -42.15
N ASN A 761 -16.02 21.61 -40.96
CA ASN A 761 -17.33 21.88 -40.37
C ASN A 761 -18.51 21.39 -41.23
N ALA A 762 -18.34 20.25 -41.90
CA ALA A 762 -19.31 19.72 -42.87
C ALA A 762 -20.56 19.05 -42.26
N ARG A 763 -20.66 18.95 -40.93
CA ARG A 763 -21.82 18.33 -40.26
C ARG A 763 -23.14 19.04 -40.61
N GLY A 764 -23.15 20.36 -40.64
CA GLY A 764 -24.34 21.17 -40.96
C GLY A 764 -24.84 21.02 -42.41
N THR A 765 -24.02 20.46 -43.29
CA THR A 765 -24.34 20.17 -44.69
C THR A 765 -24.43 18.68 -44.98
N PHE A 766 -24.64 17.86 -43.93
CA PHE A 766 -24.74 16.41 -44.03
C PHE A 766 -23.49 15.77 -44.66
N TYR A 767 -22.31 16.30 -44.30
CA TYR A 767 -20.99 15.85 -44.80
C TYR A 767 -20.83 16.06 -46.31
N ARG A 768 -21.35 17.19 -46.81
CA ARG A 768 -21.28 17.56 -48.23
C ARG A 768 -20.71 18.98 -48.39
N PRO A 769 -20.14 19.32 -49.56
CA PRO A 769 -19.57 20.64 -49.83
C PRO A 769 -20.50 21.85 -49.74
N GLY A 770 -21.82 21.65 -49.62
CA GLY A 770 -22.81 22.71 -49.45
C GLY A 770 -22.83 23.76 -50.58
N ASP A 771 -23.22 24.98 -50.21
CA ASP A 771 -23.38 26.15 -51.09
C ASP A 771 -22.05 26.69 -51.63
N THR A 772 -20.91 26.23 -51.11
CA THR A 772 -19.58 26.62 -51.59
C THR A 772 -19.17 25.87 -52.87
N LEU A 773 -19.78 24.72 -53.17
CA LEU A 773 -19.41 23.95 -54.36
C LEU A 773 -19.76 24.63 -55.69
N PRO A 774 -20.96 25.21 -55.91
CA PRO A 774 -21.28 25.93 -57.14
C PRO A 774 -20.30 27.08 -57.47
N PRO A 775 -19.97 28.02 -56.56
CA PRO A 775 -18.99 29.06 -56.86
C PRO A 775 -17.58 28.50 -57.06
N LEU A 776 -17.19 27.43 -56.37
CA LEU A 776 -15.90 26.76 -56.59
C LEU A 776 -15.79 26.18 -57.99
N ARG A 777 -16.82 25.45 -58.44
CA ARG A 777 -16.89 24.91 -59.80
C ARG A 777 -16.81 26.00 -60.85
N LYS A 778 -17.51 27.12 -60.65
CA LYS A 778 -17.46 28.26 -61.56
C LYS A 778 -16.05 28.85 -61.65
N GLN A 779 -15.39 29.10 -60.52
CA GLN A 779 -14.04 29.68 -60.51
C GLN A 779 -12.99 28.75 -61.14
N LEU A 780 -13.08 27.44 -60.90
CA LEU A 780 -12.18 26.47 -61.52
C LEU A 780 -12.45 26.31 -63.03
N GLY A 781 -13.71 26.50 -63.46
CA GLY A 781 -14.07 26.64 -64.87
C GLY A 781 -13.41 27.86 -65.52
N ASP A 782 -13.54 29.04 -64.91
CA ASP A 782 -12.91 30.28 -65.38
C ASP A 782 -11.37 30.14 -65.44
N LEU A 783 -10.77 29.44 -64.47
CA LEU A 783 -9.34 29.14 -64.45
C LEU A 783 -8.93 28.23 -65.60
N LYS A 784 -9.71 27.17 -65.89
CA LYS A 784 -9.47 26.25 -67.01
C LYS A 784 -9.47 27.00 -68.34
N GLU A 785 -10.42 27.91 -68.53
CA GLU A 785 -10.50 28.75 -69.74
C GLU A 785 -9.29 29.67 -69.89
N ARG A 786 -8.79 30.26 -68.79
CA ARG A 786 -7.69 31.24 -68.83
C ARG A 786 -6.29 30.64 -68.88
N SER A 787 -6.08 29.50 -68.22
CA SER A 787 -4.74 28.93 -67.98
C SER A 787 -4.51 27.56 -68.61
N SER A 788 -5.57 26.93 -69.17
CA SER A 788 -5.55 25.54 -69.65
C SER A 788 -5.18 24.50 -68.58
N VAL A 789 -5.19 24.88 -67.29
CA VAL A 789 -5.01 23.96 -66.15
C VAL A 789 -6.38 23.54 -65.65
N GLU A 790 -6.63 22.22 -65.65
CA GLU A 790 -7.86 21.63 -65.11
C GLU A 790 -7.57 20.98 -63.76
N ILE A 791 -8.19 21.52 -62.71
CA ILE A 791 -8.26 20.88 -61.39
C ILE A 791 -9.59 20.15 -61.30
N LYS A 792 -9.55 18.84 -61.01
CA LYS A 792 -10.75 18.00 -60.93
C LYS A 792 -11.55 18.35 -59.67
N VAL A 793 -12.88 18.41 -59.82
CA VAL A 793 -13.84 18.66 -58.74
C VAL A 793 -14.83 17.50 -58.70
N ASN A 794 -14.41 16.39 -58.12
CA ASN A 794 -15.18 15.16 -58.05
C ASN A 794 -15.03 14.51 -56.67
N HIS A 795 -15.56 13.29 -56.50
CA HIS A 795 -15.48 12.57 -55.24
C HIS A 795 -14.02 12.34 -54.80
N ASP A 796 -13.09 12.09 -55.73
CA ASP A 796 -11.70 11.76 -55.41
C ASP A 796 -10.88 12.96 -54.91
N THR A 797 -11.32 14.20 -55.19
CA THR A 797 -10.59 15.42 -54.82
C THR A 797 -11.33 16.27 -53.79
N ILE A 798 -12.51 15.85 -53.34
CA ILE A 798 -13.33 16.55 -52.34
C ILE A 798 -13.43 15.68 -51.10
N TYR A 799 -13.13 16.24 -49.95
CA TYR A 799 -13.19 15.58 -48.65
C TYR A 799 -13.98 16.42 -47.65
N CYS A 800 -14.85 15.80 -46.86
CA CYS A 800 -15.72 16.52 -45.93
C CYS A 800 -15.47 16.05 -44.49
N PHE A 801 -14.94 16.94 -43.66
CA PHE A 801 -14.59 16.67 -42.28
C PHE A 801 -15.51 17.42 -41.32
N ASP A 802 -15.76 16.83 -40.15
CA ASP A 802 -16.32 17.55 -39.03
C ASP A 802 -15.26 17.74 -37.95
N ASN A 803 -14.87 18.99 -37.71
CA ASN A 803 -13.89 19.33 -36.68
C ASN A 803 -14.54 19.44 -35.29
N GLU A 804 -15.87 19.45 -35.20
CA GLU A 804 -16.58 19.59 -33.91
C GLU A 804 -16.52 18.29 -33.08
N SER A 805 -16.40 17.12 -33.71
CA SER A 805 -16.21 15.84 -33.00
C SER A 805 -14.89 15.78 -32.22
N PHE A 806 -13.82 16.38 -32.76
CA PHE A 806 -12.58 16.57 -32.02
C PHE A 806 -12.74 17.56 -30.86
N ARG A 807 -13.47 18.67 -31.05
CA ARG A 807 -13.75 19.62 -29.97
C ARG A 807 -14.58 18.99 -28.86
N PHE A 808 -15.53 18.12 -29.21
CA PHE A 808 -16.30 17.31 -28.27
C PHE A 808 -15.39 16.40 -27.44
N LEU A 809 -14.45 15.69 -28.07
CA LEU A 809 -13.43 14.90 -27.34
C LEU A 809 -12.60 15.77 -26.40
N ALA A 810 -12.12 16.93 -26.86
CA ALA A 810 -11.36 17.86 -26.04
C ALA A 810 -12.17 18.40 -24.84
N ALA A 811 -13.47 18.60 -25.00
CA ALA A 811 -14.38 19.01 -23.93
C ALA A 811 -14.57 17.91 -22.88
N ILE A 812 -14.77 16.66 -23.31
CA ILE A 812 -14.85 15.50 -22.41
C ILE A 812 -13.55 15.34 -21.61
N LYS A 813 -12.38 15.53 -22.24
CA LYS A 813 -11.07 15.48 -21.55
C LYS A 813 -10.86 16.64 -20.56
N LYS A 814 -11.76 17.62 -20.53
CA LYS A 814 -11.81 18.73 -19.56
C LYS A 814 -13.01 18.60 -18.60
N ASP A 815 -13.51 17.38 -18.43
CA ASP A 815 -14.59 17.02 -17.50
C ASP A 815 -15.94 17.73 -17.80
N ILE A 816 -16.17 18.13 -19.05
CA ILE A 816 -17.48 18.64 -19.49
C ILE A 816 -18.39 17.47 -19.84
N SER A 817 -19.56 17.44 -19.21
CA SER A 817 -20.59 16.41 -19.41
C SER A 817 -21.49 16.73 -20.59
N PHE A 818 -21.87 15.70 -21.35
CA PHE A 818 -22.83 15.76 -22.45
C PHE A 818 -23.86 14.64 -22.31
N THR A 819 -24.98 14.73 -23.04
CA THR A 819 -26.01 13.67 -23.02
C THR A 819 -25.55 12.46 -23.85
N ASP A 820 -26.13 11.28 -23.58
CA ASP A 820 -25.86 10.07 -24.38
C ASP A 820 -26.24 10.28 -25.86
N ALA A 821 -27.27 11.10 -26.13
CA ALA A 821 -27.69 11.44 -27.49
C ALA A 821 -26.65 12.31 -28.21
N ASP A 822 -26.03 13.26 -27.50
CA ASP A 822 -24.93 14.06 -28.04
C ASP A 822 -23.74 13.17 -28.36
N GLU A 823 -23.36 12.29 -27.43
CA GLU A 823 -22.23 11.38 -27.63
C GLU A 823 -22.42 10.47 -28.83
N GLN A 824 -23.62 9.89 -29.02
CA GLN A 824 -23.91 9.06 -30.18
C GLN A 824 -23.78 9.86 -31.50
N ASN A 825 -24.24 11.11 -31.51
CA ASN A 825 -24.18 11.97 -32.69
C ASN A 825 -22.73 12.35 -33.05
N PHE A 826 -21.92 12.70 -32.06
CA PHE A 826 -20.49 12.97 -32.27
C PHE A 826 -19.70 11.69 -32.61
N ALA A 827 -20.11 10.51 -32.14
CA ALA A 827 -19.50 9.24 -32.52
C ALA A 827 -19.72 8.91 -34.01
N GLU A 828 -20.92 9.15 -34.54
CA GLU A 828 -21.21 8.99 -35.97
C GLU A 828 -20.40 9.98 -36.83
N SER A 829 -20.28 11.22 -36.35
CA SER A 829 -19.48 12.25 -37.01
C SER A 829 -17.98 11.94 -37.01
N TRP A 830 -17.46 11.42 -35.88
CA TRP A 830 -16.10 10.93 -35.76
C TRP A 830 -15.81 9.87 -36.81
N LYS A 831 -16.66 8.84 -36.91
CA LYS A 831 -16.49 7.75 -37.86
C LYS A 831 -16.39 8.24 -39.31
N LYS A 832 -17.27 9.16 -39.73
CA LYS A 832 -17.20 9.74 -41.09
C LYS A 832 -15.90 10.50 -41.33
N SER A 833 -15.41 11.22 -40.33
CA SER A 833 -14.15 11.97 -40.45
C SER A 833 -12.93 11.05 -40.47
N VAL A 834 -12.96 9.90 -39.79
CA VAL A 834 -11.96 8.83 -39.89
C VAL A 834 -11.93 8.26 -41.31
N GLU A 835 -13.09 7.86 -41.84
CA GLU A 835 -13.21 7.29 -43.20
C GLU A 835 -12.66 8.26 -44.26
N GLU A 836 -13.00 9.55 -44.17
CA GLU A 836 -12.51 10.60 -45.07
C GLU A 836 -11.00 10.87 -44.90
N SER A 837 -10.46 10.76 -43.67
CA SER A 837 -9.04 10.94 -43.40
C SER A 837 -8.20 9.83 -44.02
N LEU A 838 -8.65 8.58 -43.87
CA LEU A 838 -8.02 7.42 -44.50
C LEU A 838 -8.10 7.51 -46.02
N ARG A 839 -9.26 7.90 -46.57
CA ARG A 839 -9.46 8.11 -48.01
C ARG A 839 -8.54 9.19 -48.58
N LEU A 840 -8.33 10.27 -47.82
CA LEU A 840 -7.40 11.35 -48.20
C LEU A 840 -5.96 10.83 -48.25
N ILE A 841 -5.47 10.19 -47.19
CA ILE A 841 -4.10 9.67 -47.16
C ILE A 841 -3.87 8.64 -48.28
N GLN A 842 -4.82 7.71 -48.47
CA GLN A 842 -4.72 6.72 -49.54
C GLN A 842 -4.64 7.38 -50.92
N TYR A 843 -5.42 8.42 -51.16
CA TYR A 843 -5.36 9.16 -52.42
C TYR A 843 -4.00 9.83 -52.61
N LEU A 844 -3.50 10.57 -51.61
CA LEU A 844 -2.24 11.31 -51.68
C LEU A 844 -1.01 10.41 -51.88
N VAL A 845 -0.96 9.25 -51.23
CA VAL A 845 0.15 8.29 -51.35
C VAL A 845 0.18 7.63 -52.74
N THR A 846 -0.96 7.53 -53.44
CA THR A 846 -1.02 6.95 -54.79
C THR A 846 -0.66 7.94 -55.91
N ARG A 847 -0.51 9.22 -55.60
CA ARG A 847 -0.12 10.24 -56.59
C ARG A 847 1.41 10.32 -56.69
N GLN A 848 1.90 10.69 -57.87
CA GLN A 848 3.30 11.10 -57.99
C GLN A 848 3.51 12.34 -57.12
N PRO A 849 4.45 12.33 -56.16
CA PRO A 849 4.76 13.50 -55.37
C PRO A 849 5.22 14.65 -56.27
N HIS A 850 4.81 15.86 -55.92
CA HIS A 850 5.29 17.05 -56.59
C HIS A 850 6.75 17.30 -56.19
N GLU A 851 7.66 16.89 -57.07
CA GLU A 851 9.09 17.20 -57.02
C GLU A 851 9.33 18.45 -57.84
N ASP A 852 9.75 19.54 -57.21
CA ASP A 852 10.10 20.75 -57.95
C ASP A 852 11.61 21.02 -57.85
N ASN A 853 12.33 20.58 -58.88
CA ASN A 853 13.76 20.89 -59.05
C ASN A 853 14.00 22.39 -59.34
N LEU A 854 12.95 23.20 -59.53
CA LEU A 854 13.05 24.64 -59.80
C LEU A 854 13.05 25.52 -58.52
N PHE A 855 12.57 25.04 -57.37
CA PHE A 855 12.58 25.83 -56.13
C PHE A 855 13.99 26.20 -55.64
N LYS A 856 15.00 25.44 -56.06
CA LYS A 856 16.42 25.75 -55.81
C LYS A 856 16.98 26.88 -56.70
N GLN A 857 16.31 27.26 -57.79
CA GLN A 857 16.76 28.32 -58.71
C GLN A 857 16.07 29.67 -58.51
N ILE A 858 14.94 29.73 -57.80
CA ILE A 858 14.21 31.00 -57.56
C ILE A 858 14.82 31.80 -56.37
N LEU A 859 15.63 31.14 -55.53
CA LEU A 859 16.32 31.74 -54.39
C LEU A 859 17.83 31.99 -54.63
N SER A 860 18.30 31.81 -55.86
CA SER A 860 19.60 32.28 -56.36
C SER A 860 19.42 33.46 -57.30
#